data_AF-A0A4R8T4Z6-F1
#
_entry.id   AF-A0A4R8T4Z6-F1
#
_cell.length_a   1.000
_cell.length_b   1.000
_cell.length_c   1.000
_cell.angle_alpha   90.00
_cell.angle_beta   90.00
_cell.angle_gamma   90.00
#
_symmetry.space_group_name_H-M   'P 1'
#
loop_
_entity.id
_entity.type
_entity.pdbx_description
1 polymer ?
#
loop_
_entity_poly.entity_id
_entity_poly.type
_entity_poly.pdbx_seq_one_letter_code
_entity_poly.pdbx_strand_id
1 'polypeptide(L)'
;MAGSNWLSRLLGWDRHPRRHHHDFHADWIRDDRRRLLPQYRNENIESAIPAPEVTKIALKLRHLIELAVPCELDEEDVTKAHSKIITTKVIKAAKEAGGSHYGSCVVFCLIVCKRWFKHQALVELWDADLHRVRAVACEVIAKQIIETEDDLNYLMHSVLLRRYSIVVDDEPTPPANVIEKAVDLHAVKVIGSSGYQKCISYLWKGWLVQDENDPAVFVDYKDRDNTSFVAHMDPDRIRAPMYQNATQVLISFVYIGLYTAVINSVNPSGVLDGAEVLLYIFTLGFISEEITKFWKAGYHILGFWNAFNGTLYTFIAVSLVLRIVGLTHHEGDATREFYNKLSYNFLAFSAPMIWSRLLLYLDSFRFFGAMLVVLKVMMKESIIFFALLAVLVIGFLQAFIGLDFADDWVADDITFILQAMANAVMQSPDFDGFDQFSPPFGIILYYCFTFIVMVVLLNILIALYNSAYEDIYDNANDEYLALFAQKTMQFVRAPDENVYIPPFNLLEMVVISLFWWMEKSKFERMSDIIMGIIYSPVLVVAAWYETRSAADIRSNRARGEEDDDTVEEWEQMLDHVDFEADGWNKLCMSAKTDLEHDPTISEVQKLRSEVEELKKMLVDISKAVSGKDQAVNLIDVEGPSEAAGKKKKGKKNKKNKKAAGEGKSAGTSSSSDEE
;
A
#
# COMPACT_ATOMS: atom_id res chain seq x y z
N MET A 1 -13.05 16.33 -45.68
CA MET A 1 -13.43 15.03 -45.09
C MET A 1 -12.59 14.79 -43.84
N ALA A 2 -12.97 15.40 -42.71
CA ALA A 2 -12.24 15.34 -41.44
C ALA A 2 -13.25 15.14 -40.30
N GLY A 3 -13.88 13.98 -40.24
CA GLY A 3 -15.03 13.75 -39.36
C GLY A 3 -15.24 12.32 -38.88
N SER A 4 -14.23 11.44 -38.93
CA SER A 4 -14.40 10.01 -38.57
C SER A 4 -13.51 9.49 -37.43
N ASN A 5 -12.57 10.29 -36.90
CA ASN A 5 -11.56 9.78 -35.94
C ASN A 5 -12.02 9.72 -34.46
N TRP A 6 -13.13 10.38 -34.10
CA TRP A 6 -13.63 10.32 -32.72
C TRP A 6 -14.43 9.04 -32.49
N LEU A 7 -15.36 8.72 -33.39
CA LEU A 7 -16.19 7.51 -33.27
C LEU A 7 -15.35 6.23 -33.32
N SER A 8 -14.32 6.17 -34.15
CA SER A 8 -13.39 5.03 -34.20
C SER A 8 -12.54 4.88 -32.94
N ARG A 9 -12.15 6.00 -32.30
CA ARG A 9 -11.47 6.03 -30.99
C ARG A 9 -12.40 5.64 -29.83
N LEU A 10 -13.67 6.02 -29.90
CA LEU A 10 -14.68 5.69 -28.90
C LEU A 10 -15.07 4.21 -28.98
N LEU A 11 -15.17 3.67 -30.19
CA LEU A 11 -15.55 2.27 -30.48
C LEU A 11 -14.36 1.30 -30.49
N GLY A 12 -13.13 1.79 -30.28
CA GLY A 12 -11.93 0.96 -30.12
C GLY A 12 -11.39 0.31 -31.40
N TRP A 13 -11.83 0.72 -32.59
CA TRP A 13 -11.47 0.09 -33.86
C TRP A 13 -10.07 0.48 -34.39
N ASP A 14 -9.42 1.51 -33.82
CA ASP A 14 -8.09 2.00 -34.26
C ASP A 14 -6.89 1.42 -33.46
N ARG A 15 -7.05 0.29 -32.76
CA ARG A 15 -5.93 -0.37 -32.04
C ARG A 15 -5.16 -1.34 -32.96
N HIS A 16 -4.31 -0.81 -33.83
CA HIS A 16 -3.41 -1.62 -34.67
C HIS A 16 -2.05 -1.87 -33.97
N PRO A 17 -1.49 -3.10 -33.94
CA PRO A 17 -0.31 -3.45 -33.12
C PRO A 17 1.01 -2.73 -33.46
N ARG A 18 1.12 -2.11 -34.64
CA ARG A 18 2.40 -1.51 -35.11
C ARG A 18 2.67 -0.09 -34.61
N ARG A 19 1.75 0.52 -33.84
CA ARG A 19 1.92 1.87 -33.24
C ARG A 19 2.28 1.87 -31.75
N HIS A 20 2.53 0.71 -31.15
CA HIS A 20 2.83 0.58 -29.72
C HIS A 20 4.05 1.37 -29.21
N HIS A 21 5.02 1.73 -30.07
CA HIS A 21 6.18 2.50 -29.62
C HIS A 21 5.87 3.95 -29.22
N HIS A 22 4.89 4.60 -29.87
CA HIS A 22 4.49 5.97 -29.50
C HIS A 22 3.39 6.02 -28.44
N ASP A 23 2.58 4.96 -28.34
CA ASP A 23 1.54 4.83 -27.32
C ASP A 23 2.09 4.37 -25.96
N PHE A 24 3.28 3.75 -25.91
CA PHE A 24 3.96 3.42 -24.65
C PHE A 24 4.16 4.67 -23.79
N HIS A 25 4.57 5.80 -24.37
CA HIS A 25 4.76 7.05 -23.63
C HIS A 25 3.44 7.64 -23.12
N ALA A 26 2.37 7.58 -23.93
CA ALA A 26 1.04 8.06 -23.57
C ALA A 26 0.35 7.17 -22.53
N ASP A 27 0.57 5.86 -22.58
CA ASP A 27 0.06 4.90 -21.60
C ASP A 27 0.93 4.83 -20.33
N TRP A 28 2.23 5.10 -20.41
CA TRP A 28 3.10 5.28 -19.25
C TRP A 28 2.73 6.56 -18.47
N ILE A 29 2.43 7.66 -19.19
CA ILE A 29 1.85 8.89 -18.65
C ILE A 29 0.39 8.70 -18.20
N ARG A 30 -0.40 7.79 -18.80
CA ARG A 30 -1.75 7.44 -18.31
C ARG A 30 -1.73 6.52 -17.09
N ASP A 31 -0.78 5.61 -16.97
CA ASP A 31 -0.60 4.80 -15.75
C ASP A 31 0.01 5.63 -14.61
N ASP A 32 0.70 6.73 -14.91
CA ASP A 32 0.98 7.77 -13.92
C ASP A 32 -0.30 8.36 -13.31
N ARG A 33 -1.45 8.25 -13.98
CA ARG A 33 -2.77 8.62 -13.45
C ARG A 33 -3.36 7.59 -12.48
N ARG A 34 -2.78 6.39 -12.37
CA ARG A 34 -3.18 5.35 -11.39
C ARG A 34 -2.32 5.34 -10.13
N ARG A 35 -1.39 6.28 -10.00
CA ARG A 35 -0.54 6.42 -8.81
C ARG A 35 -1.39 6.77 -7.61
N LEU A 36 -1.09 6.13 -6.49
CA LEU A 36 -1.78 6.33 -5.23
C LEU A 36 -1.18 7.50 -4.44
N LEU A 37 0.04 7.92 -4.80
CA LEU A 37 0.76 9.02 -4.19
C LEU A 37 0.93 10.20 -5.17
N PRO A 38 0.66 11.45 -4.75
CA PRO A 38 0.77 12.64 -5.61
C PRO A 38 2.23 13.09 -5.85
N GLN A 39 2.59 13.41 -7.10
CA GLN A 39 3.97 13.74 -7.48
C GLN A 39 4.31 15.21 -7.22
N TYR A 40 5.32 15.48 -6.39
CA TYR A 40 5.98 16.78 -6.29
C TYR A 40 7.13 16.83 -7.29
N ARG A 41 7.14 17.86 -8.14
CA ARG A 41 8.07 18.04 -9.24
C ARG A 41 9.35 18.71 -8.72
N ASN A 42 10.23 17.93 -8.08
CA ASN A 42 11.60 18.38 -7.81
C ASN A 42 12.47 18.03 -9.01
N GLU A 43 12.76 19.02 -9.85
CA GLU A 43 13.49 18.86 -11.12
C GLU A 43 15.00 18.59 -10.93
N ASN A 44 15.51 18.63 -9.70
CA ASN A 44 16.95 18.58 -9.39
C ASN A 44 17.43 17.29 -8.68
N ILE A 45 16.62 16.24 -8.63
CA ILE A 45 17.02 14.98 -7.96
C ILE A 45 17.70 14.07 -8.98
N GLU A 46 18.99 13.78 -8.77
CA GLU A 46 19.74 12.82 -9.58
C GLU A 46 19.60 11.39 -9.04
N SER A 47 19.61 10.40 -9.94
CA SER A 47 19.54 9.00 -9.55
C SER A 47 20.87 8.52 -8.96
N ALA A 48 20.81 7.69 -7.92
CA ALA A 48 22.01 7.20 -7.24
C ALA A 48 22.94 6.35 -8.14
N ILE A 49 22.36 5.68 -9.13
CA ILE A 49 23.05 4.87 -10.15
C ILE A 49 22.66 5.44 -11.51
N PRO A 50 23.54 5.42 -12.53
CA PRO A 50 23.17 5.78 -13.88
C PRO A 50 21.94 4.98 -14.36
N ALA A 51 20.89 5.71 -14.76
CA ALA A 51 19.65 5.15 -15.30
C ALA A 51 19.82 4.02 -16.36
N PRO A 52 20.80 4.07 -17.30
CA PRO A 52 20.97 3.00 -18.27
C PRO A 52 21.39 1.67 -17.64
N GLU A 53 22.19 1.68 -16.57
CA GLU A 53 22.60 0.44 -15.90
C GLU A 53 21.44 -0.21 -15.14
N VAL A 54 20.62 0.60 -14.46
CA VAL A 54 19.37 0.14 -13.81
C VAL A 54 18.45 -0.52 -14.84
N THR A 55 18.32 0.09 -16.02
CA THR A 55 17.48 -0.44 -17.11
C THR A 55 18.00 -1.77 -17.64
N LYS A 56 19.32 -1.93 -17.80
CA LYS A 56 19.93 -3.22 -18.19
C LYS A 56 19.65 -4.31 -17.17
N ILE A 57 19.70 -4.00 -15.88
CA ILE A 57 19.40 -4.95 -14.79
C ILE A 57 17.92 -5.35 -14.85
N ALA A 58 17.00 -4.40 -15.04
CA ALA A 58 15.59 -4.70 -15.22
C ALA A 58 15.32 -5.62 -16.42
N LEU A 59 16.01 -5.43 -17.55
CA LEU A 59 15.88 -6.31 -18.71
C LEU A 59 16.40 -7.73 -18.44
N LYS A 60 17.50 -7.89 -17.70
CA LYS A 60 18.00 -9.20 -17.27
C LYS A 60 17.00 -9.92 -16.36
N LEU A 61 16.42 -9.20 -15.41
CA LEU A 61 15.42 -9.75 -14.48
C LEU A 61 14.13 -10.13 -15.22
N ARG A 62 13.68 -9.33 -16.17
CA ARG A 62 12.54 -9.67 -17.03
C ARG A 62 12.75 -11.02 -17.71
N HIS A 63 13.90 -11.19 -18.36
CA HIS A 63 14.24 -12.44 -19.04
C HIS A 63 14.32 -13.64 -18.07
N LEU A 64 14.86 -13.43 -16.86
CA LEU A 64 14.87 -14.47 -15.83
C LEU A 64 13.46 -14.91 -15.44
N ILE A 65 12.52 -13.98 -15.31
CA ILE A 65 11.13 -14.25 -14.90
C ILE A 65 10.34 -14.93 -16.03
N GLU A 66 10.55 -14.53 -17.28
CA GLU A 66 9.97 -15.21 -18.45
C GLU A 66 10.40 -16.67 -18.54
N LEU A 67 11.65 -16.99 -18.18
CA LEU A 67 12.15 -18.36 -18.13
C LEU A 67 11.69 -19.13 -16.89
N ALA A 68 11.55 -18.46 -15.75
CA ALA A 68 11.09 -19.07 -14.51
C ALA A 68 9.59 -19.43 -14.56
N VAL A 69 8.78 -18.61 -15.25
CA VAL A 69 7.34 -18.82 -15.44
C VAL A 69 7.04 -18.88 -16.95
N PRO A 70 7.22 -20.06 -17.58
CA PRO A 70 7.05 -20.23 -19.02
C PRO A 70 5.59 -20.46 -19.44
N CYS A 71 4.72 -20.89 -18.53
CA CYS A 71 3.32 -21.23 -18.80
C CYS A 71 2.41 -20.68 -17.69
N GLU A 72 1.11 -20.68 -17.96
CA GLU A 72 0.08 -20.35 -16.98
C GLU A 72 0.17 -21.36 -15.82
N LEU A 73 0.30 -20.84 -14.61
CA LEU A 73 0.43 -21.59 -13.37
C LEU A 73 -0.53 -20.98 -12.36
N ASP A 74 -1.04 -21.79 -11.44
CA ASP A 74 -1.89 -21.28 -10.38
C ASP A 74 -1.08 -20.35 -9.46
N GLU A 75 -1.68 -19.21 -9.08
CA GLU A 75 -0.98 -18.20 -8.26
C GLU A 75 -0.49 -18.78 -6.92
N GLU A 76 -1.24 -19.71 -6.34
CA GLU A 76 -0.90 -20.41 -5.10
C GLU A 76 0.40 -21.19 -5.19
N ASP A 77 0.73 -21.74 -6.37
CA ASP A 77 1.94 -22.52 -6.55
C ASP A 77 3.20 -21.65 -6.57
N VAL A 78 3.06 -20.38 -6.95
CA VAL A 78 4.15 -19.41 -6.95
C VAL A 78 4.35 -18.79 -5.56
N THR A 79 3.29 -18.64 -4.78
CA THR A 79 3.31 -17.96 -3.47
C THR A 79 3.74 -18.84 -2.30
N LYS A 80 3.66 -20.17 -2.43
CA LYS A 80 4.14 -21.10 -1.40
C LYS A 80 5.61 -20.83 -1.05
N ALA A 81 5.92 -20.79 0.24
CA ALA A 81 7.25 -20.44 0.78
C ALA A 81 8.41 -21.29 0.25
N HIS A 82 8.13 -22.52 -0.21
CA HIS A 82 9.07 -23.39 -0.92
C HIS A 82 8.44 -23.89 -2.24
N SER A 83 8.06 -22.94 -3.10
CA SER A 83 7.55 -23.30 -4.43
C SER A 83 8.60 -24.03 -5.26
N LYS A 84 8.14 -25.00 -6.06
CA LYS A 84 9.00 -25.70 -7.04
C LYS A 84 9.44 -24.77 -8.18
N ILE A 85 8.75 -23.64 -8.34
CA ILE A 85 8.91 -22.69 -9.43
C ILE A 85 9.97 -21.65 -9.06
N ILE A 86 9.81 -20.96 -7.92
CA ILE A 86 10.79 -19.98 -7.42
C ILE A 86 11.75 -20.68 -6.47
N THR A 87 12.76 -21.33 -7.05
CA THR A 87 13.81 -21.98 -6.26
C THR A 87 14.83 -20.96 -5.73
N THR A 88 15.58 -21.34 -4.69
CA THR A 88 16.70 -20.55 -4.15
C THR A 88 17.75 -20.21 -5.21
N LYS A 89 17.87 -21.01 -6.28
CA LYS A 89 18.72 -20.71 -7.44
C LYS A 89 18.21 -19.51 -8.25
N VAL A 90 16.90 -19.39 -8.43
CA VAL A 90 16.28 -18.24 -9.11
C VAL A 90 16.50 -16.98 -8.29
N ILE A 91 16.36 -17.05 -6.97
CA ILE A 91 16.60 -15.93 -6.06
C ILE A 91 18.08 -15.49 -6.11
N LYS A 92 19.02 -16.45 -6.07
CA LYS A 92 20.45 -16.16 -6.21
C LYS A 92 20.77 -15.53 -7.57
N ALA A 93 20.23 -16.08 -8.66
CA ALA A 93 20.39 -15.51 -10.00
C ALA A 93 19.80 -14.09 -10.10
N ALA A 94 18.69 -13.80 -9.41
CA ALA A 94 18.13 -12.46 -9.33
C ALA A 94 19.04 -11.50 -8.56
N LYS A 95 19.61 -11.90 -7.42
CA LYS A 95 20.62 -11.09 -6.67
C LYS A 95 21.87 -10.84 -7.54
N GLU A 96 22.36 -11.86 -8.24
CA GLU A 96 23.54 -11.78 -9.12
C GLU A 96 23.31 -10.88 -10.35
N ALA A 97 22.06 -10.66 -10.77
CA ALA A 97 21.75 -9.78 -11.90
C ALA A 97 22.24 -8.33 -11.68
N GLY A 98 22.27 -7.86 -10.42
CA GLY A 98 22.80 -6.56 -10.02
C GLY A 98 24.33 -6.51 -9.83
N GLY A 99 25.02 -7.65 -9.84
CA GLY A 99 26.45 -7.74 -9.57
C GLY A 99 26.85 -7.22 -8.18
N SER A 100 28.16 -7.03 -7.94
CA SER A 100 28.68 -6.58 -6.65
C SER A 100 28.43 -5.10 -6.34
N HIS A 101 28.21 -4.27 -7.36
CA HIS A 101 28.11 -2.80 -7.21
C HIS A 101 26.66 -2.27 -7.32
N TYR A 102 25.75 -3.00 -7.94
CA TYR A 102 24.37 -2.56 -8.17
C TYR A 102 23.33 -3.52 -7.57
N GLY A 103 23.72 -4.32 -6.56
CA GLY A 103 22.81 -5.21 -5.85
C GLY A 103 21.62 -4.48 -5.22
N SER A 104 21.79 -3.20 -4.86
CA SER A 104 20.76 -2.40 -4.19
C SER A 104 19.56 -2.06 -5.08
N CYS A 105 19.74 -2.02 -6.41
CA CYS A 105 18.65 -1.68 -7.35
C CYS A 105 17.82 -2.89 -7.79
N VAL A 106 18.20 -4.12 -7.41
CA VAL A 106 17.54 -5.35 -7.88
C VAL A 106 16.05 -5.36 -7.49
N VAL A 107 15.73 -4.99 -6.25
CA VAL A 107 14.34 -4.93 -5.75
C VAL A 107 13.53 -3.87 -6.53
N PHE A 108 14.12 -2.70 -6.79
CA PHE A 108 13.49 -1.67 -7.62
C PHE A 108 13.19 -2.18 -9.04
N CYS A 109 14.16 -2.85 -9.66
CA CYS A 109 14.01 -3.42 -10.99
C CYS A 109 12.92 -4.50 -11.05
N LEU A 110 12.78 -5.35 -10.03
CA LEU A 110 11.69 -6.34 -9.94
C LEU A 110 10.31 -5.67 -9.90
N ILE A 111 10.18 -4.57 -9.18
CA ILE A 111 8.93 -3.78 -9.13
C ILE A 111 8.65 -3.11 -10.49
N VAL A 112 9.68 -2.65 -11.20
CA VAL A 112 9.53 -2.15 -12.57
C VAL A 112 9.09 -3.26 -13.52
N CYS A 113 9.65 -4.47 -13.41
CA CYS A 113 9.21 -5.64 -14.17
C CYS A 113 7.74 -5.98 -13.88
N LYS A 114 7.30 -5.93 -12.61
CA LYS A 114 5.88 -6.10 -12.23
C LYS A 114 4.99 -5.13 -12.99
N ARG A 115 5.34 -3.83 -13.03
CA ARG A 115 4.58 -2.81 -13.79
C ARG A 115 4.46 -3.21 -15.25
N TRP A 116 5.56 -3.66 -15.85
CA TRP A 116 5.59 -4.04 -17.25
C TRP A 116 4.68 -5.24 -17.55
N PHE A 117 4.76 -6.32 -16.76
CA PHE A 117 3.88 -7.47 -16.93
C PHE A 117 2.41 -7.13 -16.69
N LYS A 118 2.10 -6.27 -15.70
CA LYS A 118 0.73 -5.79 -15.47
C LYS A 118 0.20 -4.98 -16.65
N HIS A 119 1.03 -4.16 -17.28
CA HIS A 119 0.67 -3.44 -18.50
C HIS A 119 0.46 -4.42 -19.66
N GLN A 120 1.35 -5.40 -19.83
CA GLN A 120 1.23 -6.40 -20.88
C GLN A 120 -0.05 -7.23 -20.75
N ALA A 121 -0.46 -7.60 -19.53
CA ALA A 121 -1.74 -8.27 -19.27
C ALA A 121 -2.97 -7.46 -19.73
N LEU A 122 -2.88 -6.13 -19.74
CA LEU A 122 -3.96 -5.25 -20.21
C LEU A 122 -3.97 -5.11 -21.75
N VAL A 123 -2.82 -5.28 -22.39
CA VAL A 123 -2.67 -5.18 -23.85
C VAL A 123 -2.98 -6.52 -24.52
N GLU A 124 -2.44 -7.60 -23.96
CA GLU A 124 -2.53 -8.98 -24.46
C GLU A 124 -3.57 -9.77 -23.65
N LEU A 125 -4.86 -9.45 -23.84
CA LEU A 125 -5.94 -10.07 -23.05
C LEU A 125 -6.01 -11.61 -23.17
N TRP A 126 -5.48 -12.18 -24.25
CA TRP A 126 -5.50 -13.63 -24.49
C TRP A 126 -4.47 -14.41 -23.65
N ASP A 127 -3.47 -13.72 -23.08
CA ASP A 127 -2.40 -14.30 -22.24
C ASP A 127 -2.28 -13.51 -20.92
N ALA A 128 -3.38 -12.87 -20.51
CA ALA A 128 -3.40 -11.95 -19.39
C ALA A 128 -3.06 -12.65 -18.07
N ASP A 129 -3.50 -13.90 -17.90
CA ASP A 129 -3.30 -14.67 -16.69
C ASP A 129 -1.83 -15.09 -16.52
N LEU A 130 -1.13 -15.48 -17.60
CA LEU A 130 0.31 -15.70 -17.58
C LEU A 130 1.08 -14.47 -17.09
N HIS A 131 0.75 -13.30 -17.64
CA HIS A 131 1.42 -12.05 -17.28
C HIS A 131 1.10 -11.60 -15.85
N ARG A 132 -0.11 -11.88 -15.34
CA ARG A 132 -0.46 -11.69 -13.93
C ARG A 132 0.40 -12.56 -13.01
N VAL A 133 0.55 -13.85 -13.34
CA VAL A 133 1.38 -14.77 -12.56
C VAL A 133 2.86 -14.35 -12.57
N ARG A 134 3.38 -13.88 -13.71
CA ARG A 134 4.73 -13.28 -13.79
C ARG A 134 4.89 -12.03 -12.92
N ALA A 135 3.86 -11.18 -12.87
CA ALA A 135 3.85 -10.02 -11.99
C ALA A 135 3.87 -10.44 -10.51
N VAL A 136 3.12 -11.49 -10.13
CA VAL A 136 3.15 -12.07 -8.78
C VAL A 136 4.52 -12.68 -8.48
N ALA A 137 5.15 -13.38 -9.44
CA ALA A 137 6.49 -13.93 -9.26
C ALA A 137 7.55 -12.85 -8.99
N CYS A 138 7.44 -11.68 -9.63
CA CYS A 138 8.30 -10.52 -9.33
C CYS A 138 8.19 -10.12 -7.85
N GLU A 139 6.97 -10.11 -7.28
CA GLU A 139 6.74 -9.75 -5.88
C GLU A 139 7.30 -10.78 -4.92
N VAL A 140 7.11 -12.07 -5.21
CA VAL A 140 7.62 -13.15 -4.36
C VAL A 140 9.15 -13.13 -4.32
N ILE A 141 9.81 -12.95 -5.47
CA ILE A 141 11.28 -12.83 -5.52
C ILE A 141 11.73 -11.58 -4.75
N ALA A 142 11.05 -10.44 -4.92
CA ALA A 142 11.39 -9.20 -4.22
C ALA A 142 11.23 -9.35 -2.70
N LYS A 143 10.11 -9.94 -2.24
CA LYS A 143 9.86 -10.25 -0.82
C LYS A 143 10.98 -11.10 -0.23
N GLN A 144 11.33 -12.19 -0.90
CA GLN A 144 12.40 -13.09 -0.46
C GLN A 144 13.77 -12.39 -0.38
N ILE A 145 14.09 -11.53 -1.35
CA ILE A 145 15.34 -10.75 -1.32
C ILE A 145 15.38 -9.83 -0.10
N ILE A 146 14.27 -9.17 0.23
CA ILE A 146 14.14 -8.29 1.40
C ILE A 146 14.25 -9.08 2.71
N GLU A 147 13.60 -10.24 2.81
CA GLU A 147 13.59 -11.09 4.02
C GLU A 147 14.92 -11.82 4.26
N THR A 148 15.71 -12.06 3.22
CA THR A 148 17.02 -12.73 3.33
C THR A 148 18.17 -11.74 3.60
N GLU A 149 17.90 -10.44 3.70
CA GLU A 149 18.95 -9.43 3.90
C GLU A 149 19.16 -9.15 5.40
N ASP A 150 20.34 -9.51 5.92
CA ASP A 150 20.66 -9.38 7.35
C ASP A 150 21.08 -7.95 7.74
N ASP A 151 21.71 -7.19 6.82
CA ASP A 151 22.13 -5.81 7.08
C ASP A 151 20.96 -4.84 6.89
N LEU A 152 20.31 -4.49 8.01
CA LEU A 152 19.20 -3.55 8.03
C LEU A 152 19.60 -2.16 7.53
N ASN A 153 20.80 -1.66 7.84
CA ASN A 153 21.20 -0.32 7.39
C ASN A 153 21.33 -0.27 5.85
N TYR A 154 21.92 -1.32 5.26
CA TYR A 154 21.98 -1.45 3.81
C TYR A 154 20.57 -1.60 3.20
N LEU A 155 19.72 -2.44 3.80
CA LEU A 155 18.34 -2.65 3.34
C LEU A 155 17.53 -1.33 3.37
N MET A 156 17.53 -0.61 4.48
CA MET A 156 16.76 0.63 4.65
C MET A 156 17.28 1.73 3.72
N HIS A 157 18.57 2.08 3.82
CA HIS A 157 19.13 3.27 3.17
C HIS A 157 19.43 3.04 1.68
N SER A 158 19.96 1.87 1.33
CA SER A 158 20.44 1.60 -0.05
C SER A 158 19.39 0.90 -0.90
N VAL A 159 18.68 -0.10 -0.36
CA VAL A 159 17.72 -0.88 -1.14
C VAL A 159 16.36 -0.20 -1.21
N LEU A 160 15.79 0.20 -0.06
CA LEU A 160 14.39 0.64 0.04
C LEU A 160 14.20 2.15 -0.21
N LEU A 161 15.01 2.99 0.45
CA LEU A 161 14.85 4.46 0.48
C LEU A 161 15.66 5.23 -0.55
N ARG A 162 16.59 4.57 -1.26
CA ARG A 162 17.37 5.21 -2.31
C ARG A 162 16.54 5.36 -3.59
N ARG A 163 16.60 6.54 -4.20
CA ARG A 163 15.85 6.84 -5.43
C ARG A 163 16.58 6.33 -6.68
N TYR A 164 15.86 5.57 -7.50
CA TYR A 164 16.36 5.02 -8.76
C TYR A 164 15.52 5.50 -9.95
N SER A 165 16.14 5.61 -11.12
CA SER A 165 15.47 5.95 -12.38
C SER A 165 15.78 4.93 -13.46
N ILE A 166 14.84 4.74 -14.39
CA ILE A 166 15.04 3.95 -15.60
C ILE A 166 15.10 4.89 -16.82
N VAL A 167 15.62 4.41 -17.94
CA VAL A 167 15.60 5.15 -19.22
C VAL A 167 14.40 4.70 -20.03
N VAL A 168 13.60 5.66 -20.49
CA VAL A 168 12.50 5.45 -21.43
C VAL A 168 12.71 6.44 -22.58
N ASP A 169 12.77 5.94 -23.82
CA ASP A 169 12.97 6.76 -25.02
C ASP A 169 14.17 7.73 -24.92
N ASP A 170 15.32 7.20 -24.46
CA ASP A 170 16.58 7.93 -24.21
C ASP A 170 16.53 9.04 -23.14
N GLU A 171 15.40 9.22 -22.45
CA GLU A 171 15.26 10.13 -21.32
C GLU A 171 15.14 9.38 -19.97
N PRO A 172 15.82 9.84 -18.91
CA PRO A 172 15.66 9.26 -17.59
C PRO A 172 14.29 9.62 -17.01
N THR A 173 13.57 8.63 -16.52
CA THR A 173 12.31 8.82 -15.79
C THR A 173 12.57 9.51 -14.45
N PRO A 174 11.58 10.24 -13.88
CA PRO A 174 11.71 10.82 -12.55
C PRO A 174 12.10 9.75 -11.52
N PRO A 175 13.10 10.03 -10.66
CA PRO A 175 13.65 9.04 -9.75
C PRO A 175 12.63 8.73 -8.63
N ALA A 176 12.46 7.44 -8.34
CA ALA A 176 11.49 6.95 -7.36
C ALA A 176 12.11 5.90 -6.44
N ASN A 177 11.61 5.82 -5.22
CA ASN A 177 12.03 4.80 -4.25
C ASN A 177 11.30 3.47 -4.46
N VAL A 178 11.89 2.38 -3.94
CA VAL A 178 11.23 1.06 -3.88
C VAL A 178 9.93 1.15 -3.11
N ILE A 179 9.94 1.85 -1.96
CA ILE A 179 8.77 2.03 -1.10
C ILE A 179 7.65 2.79 -1.82
N GLU A 180 7.99 3.93 -2.43
CA GLU A 180 7.03 4.73 -3.20
C GLU A 180 6.44 3.92 -4.35
N LYS A 181 7.29 3.19 -5.09
CA LYS A 181 6.87 2.42 -6.25
C LYS A 181 6.05 1.20 -5.88
N ALA A 182 6.35 0.55 -4.75
CA ALA A 182 5.58 -0.58 -4.23
C ALA A 182 4.14 -0.16 -3.89
N VAL A 183 3.97 0.98 -3.20
CA VAL A 183 2.66 1.55 -2.90
C VAL A 183 1.93 1.94 -4.18
N ASP A 184 2.57 2.66 -5.10
CA ASP A 184 1.95 3.11 -6.35
C ASP A 184 1.45 1.95 -7.23
N LEU A 185 2.13 0.82 -7.21
CA LEU A 185 1.76 -0.37 -7.99
C LEU A 185 0.87 -1.36 -7.23
N HIS A 186 0.51 -1.04 -5.98
CA HIS A 186 -0.21 -1.93 -5.07
C HIS A 186 0.48 -3.31 -4.96
N ALA A 187 1.76 -3.31 -4.58
CA ALA A 187 2.58 -4.52 -4.42
C ALA A 187 2.48 -5.11 -3.02
N VAL A 188 1.30 -5.64 -2.72
CA VAL A 188 0.89 -6.01 -1.36
C VAL A 188 1.84 -7.01 -0.70
N LYS A 189 2.36 -8.01 -1.44
CA LYS A 189 3.27 -9.02 -0.87
C LYS A 189 4.63 -8.47 -0.51
N VAL A 190 5.13 -7.50 -1.29
CA VAL A 190 6.38 -6.78 -0.99
C VAL A 190 6.17 -5.86 0.21
N ILE A 191 5.03 -5.16 0.24
CA ILE A 191 4.67 -4.28 1.35
C ILE A 191 4.55 -5.10 2.65
N GLY A 192 3.94 -6.28 2.62
CA GLY A 192 3.80 -7.18 3.77
C GLY A 192 5.10 -7.85 4.23
N SER A 193 6.25 -7.61 3.58
CA SER A 193 7.54 -8.16 4.04
C SER A 193 8.01 -7.48 5.33
N SER A 194 8.68 -8.25 6.20
CA SER A 194 9.14 -7.77 7.51
C SER A 194 10.10 -6.58 7.40
N GLY A 195 11.10 -6.66 6.52
CA GLY A 195 12.06 -5.57 6.28
C GLY A 195 11.39 -4.29 5.76
N TYR A 196 10.38 -4.42 4.88
CA TYR A 196 9.62 -3.27 4.41
C TYR A 196 8.78 -2.63 5.52
N GLN A 197 8.09 -3.44 6.34
CA GLN A 197 7.27 -2.95 7.45
C GLN A 197 8.10 -2.30 8.55
N LYS A 198 9.30 -2.83 8.85
CA LYS A 198 10.26 -2.16 9.75
C LYS A 198 10.65 -0.78 9.20
N CYS A 199 10.93 -0.67 7.89
CA CYS A 199 11.24 0.61 7.26
C CYS A 199 10.11 1.64 7.40
N ILE A 200 8.88 1.23 7.06
CA ILE A 200 7.69 2.08 7.18
C ILE A 200 7.47 2.49 8.64
N SER A 201 7.66 1.57 9.59
CA SER A 201 7.53 1.87 11.02
C SER A 201 8.56 2.91 11.48
N TYR A 202 9.80 2.86 10.96
CA TYR A 202 10.84 3.83 11.27
C TYR A 202 10.54 5.21 10.66
N LEU A 203 10.00 5.24 9.44
CA LEU A 203 9.49 6.47 8.83
C LEU A 203 8.31 7.04 9.62
N TRP A 204 7.37 6.20 10.04
CA TRP A 204 6.18 6.60 10.80
C TRP A 204 6.54 7.22 12.15
N LYS A 205 7.47 6.60 12.88
CA LYS A 205 8.03 7.09 14.15
C LYS A 205 8.94 8.32 13.99
N GLY A 206 9.37 8.66 12.77
CA GLY A 206 10.30 9.75 12.50
C GLY A 206 11.75 9.44 12.90
N TRP A 207 12.14 8.16 12.95
CA TRP A 207 13.53 7.74 13.16
C TRP A 207 14.36 7.90 11.89
N LEU A 208 13.73 7.74 10.73
CA LEU A 208 14.31 8.02 9.42
C LEU A 208 13.71 9.33 8.89
N VAL A 209 14.57 10.32 8.63
CA VAL A 209 14.19 11.66 8.16
C VAL A 209 14.91 11.95 6.84
N GLN A 210 14.30 12.72 5.94
CA GLN A 210 15.01 13.20 4.75
C GLN A 210 16.09 14.19 5.16
N ASP A 211 17.26 14.12 4.52
CA ASP A 211 18.33 15.08 4.76
C ASP A 211 17.87 16.48 4.32
N GLU A 212 18.16 17.50 5.13
CA GLU A 212 17.86 18.90 4.83
C GLU A 212 18.63 19.41 3.61
N ASN A 213 19.83 18.86 3.38
CA ASN A 213 20.69 19.28 2.27
C ASN A 213 20.44 18.50 0.98
N ASP A 214 20.02 17.23 1.08
CA ASP A 214 19.73 16.36 -0.07
C ASP A 214 18.42 15.56 0.14
N PRO A 215 17.29 16.00 -0.45
CA PRO A 215 16.01 15.30 -0.39
C PRO A 215 16.00 13.89 -1.00
N ALA A 216 17.08 13.49 -1.68
CA ALA A 216 17.26 12.15 -2.23
C ALA A 216 17.76 11.14 -1.19
N VAL A 217 18.31 11.60 -0.06
CA VAL A 217 18.91 10.76 0.98
C VAL A 217 18.02 10.79 2.22
N PHE A 218 17.82 9.61 2.80
CA PHE A 218 17.24 9.47 4.14
C PHE A 218 18.38 9.22 5.12
N VAL A 219 18.32 9.86 6.29
CA VAL A 219 19.34 9.78 7.34
C VAL A 219 18.66 9.44 8.66
N ASP A 220 19.37 8.69 9.51
CA ASP A 220 18.91 8.38 10.85
C ASP A 220 18.89 9.63 11.75
N TYR A 221 17.87 9.75 12.58
CA TYR A 221 17.73 10.84 13.53
C TYR A 221 18.81 10.78 14.62
N LYS A 222 19.54 11.88 14.79
CA LYS A 222 20.75 11.94 15.63
C LYS A 222 20.48 11.76 17.13
N ASP A 223 19.38 12.32 17.64
CA ASP A 223 19.08 12.33 19.09
C ASP A 223 18.15 11.19 19.53
N ARG A 224 18.10 10.09 18.77
CA ARG A 224 17.20 8.95 19.04
C ARG A 224 17.47 8.24 20.37
N ASP A 225 18.72 8.25 20.85
CA ASP A 225 19.16 7.58 22.07
C ASP A 225 19.32 8.52 23.27
N ASN A 226 19.07 9.80 23.09
CA ASN A 226 19.26 10.82 24.10
C ASN A 226 18.10 10.75 25.12
N THR A 227 18.33 10.33 26.36
CA THR A 227 17.24 10.18 27.35
C THR A 227 16.74 11.49 27.96
N SER A 228 17.19 12.65 27.47
CA SER A 228 16.81 13.94 28.07
C SER A 228 15.47 14.45 27.55
N PHE A 229 14.59 14.86 28.47
CA PHE A 229 13.24 15.35 28.13
C PHE A 229 13.27 16.64 27.30
N VAL A 230 14.25 17.52 27.55
CA VAL A 230 14.38 18.81 26.87
C VAL A 230 14.87 18.66 25.43
N ALA A 231 15.73 17.66 25.14
CA ALA A 231 16.19 17.39 23.78
C ALA A 231 15.09 16.84 22.87
N HIS A 232 13.99 16.34 23.43
CA HIS A 232 12.83 15.88 22.65
C HIS A 232 11.74 16.95 22.52
N MET A 233 11.90 18.12 23.16
CA MET A 233 10.99 19.26 23.00
C MET A 233 11.37 20.13 21.80
N ASP A 234 11.80 19.51 20.70
CA ASP A 234 12.14 20.20 19.47
C ASP A 234 10.92 20.27 18.54
N PRO A 235 10.52 21.47 18.06
CA PRO A 235 9.40 21.64 17.14
C PRO A 235 9.51 20.80 15.87
N ASP A 236 10.73 20.48 15.43
CA ASP A 236 11.00 19.62 14.28
C ASP A 236 10.44 18.21 14.43
N ARG A 237 10.18 17.74 15.65
CA ARG A 237 9.52 16.46 15.85
C ARG A 237 8.08 16.42 15.38
N ILE A 238 7.41 17.56 15.27
CA ILE A 238 6.08 17.57 14.68
C ILE A 238 6.10 17.21 13.18
N ARG A 239 7.28 17.20 12.53
CA ARG A 239 7.42 16.73 11.15
C ARG A 239 7.21 15.22 11.02
N ALA A 240 7.30 14.45 12.10
CA ALA A 240 7.11 13.01 12.04
C ALA A 240 5.64 12.63 11.76
N PRO A 241 5.37 11.66 10.86
CA PRO A 241 4.02 11.27 10.46
C PRO A 241 3.09 10.91 11.63
N MET A 242 3.61 10.22 12.65
CA MET A 242 2.84 9.83 13.84
C MET A 242 2.27 11.04 14.57
N TYR A 243 3.08 12.07 14.84
CA TYR A 243 2.65 13.27 15.55
C TYR A 243 1.76 14.16 14.70
N GLN A 244 2.01 14.23 13.40
CA GLN A 244 1.12 14.93 12.46
C GLN A 244 -0.27 14.32 12.45
N ASN A 245 -0.35 12.99 12.27
CA ASN A 245 -1.61 12.27 12.27
C ASN A 245 -2.32 12.45 13.62
N ALA A 246 -1.65 12.26 14.75
CA ALA A 246 -2.24 12.45 16.07
C ALA A 246 -2.82 13.87 16.27
N THR A 247 -2.09 14.90 15.82
CA THR A 247 -2.54 16.29 15.90
C THR A 247 -3.75 16.55 14.99
N GLN A 248 -3.76 16.01 13.76
CA GLN A 248 -4.91 16.09 12.86
C GLN A 248 -6.16 15.43 13.44
N VAL A 249 -6.00 14.27 14.10
CA VAL A 249 -7.09 13.59 14.80
C VAL A 249 -7.62 14.46 15.95
N LEU A 250 -6.74 15.02 16.78
CA LEU A 250 -7.12 15.90 17.89
C LEU A 250 -7.87 17.14 17.40
N ILE A 251 -7.36 17.81 16.36
CA ILE A 251 -8.02 18.98 15.76
C ILE A 251 -9.38 18.59 15.17
N SER A 252 -9.51 17.40 14.60
CA SER A 252 -10.79 16.90 14.07
C SER A 252 -11.83 16.70 15.18
N PHE A 253 -11.43 16.18 16.35
CA PHE A 253 -12.32 16.11 17.52
C PHE A 253 -12.72 17.50 18.02
N VAL A 254 -11.78 18.45 18.07
CA VAL A 254 -12.09 19.85 18.42
C VAL A 254 -13.08 20.45 17.42
N TYR A 255 -12.90 20.20 16.12
CA TYR A 255 -13.80 20.69 15.07
C TYR A 255 -15.22 20.13 15.20
N ILE A 256 -15.37 18.84 15.49
CA ILE A 256 -16.69 18.22 15.77
C ILE A 256 -17.30 18.81 17.04
N GLY A 257 -16.51 19.06 18.08
CA GLY A 257 -16.95 19.70 19.30
C GLY A 257 -17.48 21.12 19.06
N LEU A 258 -16.74 21.93 18.28
CA LEU A 258 -17.15 23.27 17.88
C LEU A 258 -18.41 23.26 17.02
N TYR A 259 -18.47 22.36 16.04
CA TYR A 259 -19.66 22.20 15.20
C TYR A 259 -20.91 21.85 16.03
N THR A 260 -20.76 20.89 16.95
CA THR A 260 -21.83 20.47 17.85
C THR A 260 -22.26 21.61 18.78
N ALA A 261 -21.31 22.41 19.26
CA ALA A 261 -21.61 23.60 20.05
C ALA A 261 -22.46 24.59 19.24
N VAL A 262 -22.04 24.93 18.01
CA VAL A 262 -22.75 25.87 17.13
C VAL A 262 -24.17 25.42 16.79
N ILE A 263 -24.37 24.12 16.52
CA ILE A 263 -25.71 23.57 16.26
C ILE A 263 -26.60 23.57 17.50
N ASN A 264 -26.04 23.39 18.69
CA ASN A 264 -26.85 23.42 19.91
C ASN A 264 -27.09 24.85 20.42
N SER A 265 -26.21 25.79 20.07
CA SER A 265 -26.29 27.20 20.44
C SER A 265 -26.96 28.07 19.37
N VAL A 266 -28.00 27.55 18.68
CA VAL A 266 -28.71 28.31 17.64
C VAL A 266 -29.27 29.60 18.24
N ASN A 267 -28.60 30.71 17.97
CA ASN A 267 -29.00 32.01 18.49
C ASN A 267 -29.96 32.69 17.49
N PRO A 268 -31.23 32.96 17.86
CA PRO A 268 -32.19 33.64 16.99
C PRO A 268 -31.86 35.13 16.79
N SER A 269 -31.06 35.73 17.69
CA SER A 269 -30.71 37.16 17.65
C SER A 269 -29.77 37.54 16.48
N GLY A 270 -29.22 36.55 15.78
CA GLY A 270 -28.39 36.76 14.60
C GLY A 270 -27.05 37.43 14.90
N VAL A 271 -26.57 37.39 16.15
CA VAL A 271 -25.20 37.77 16.51
C VAL A 271 -24.30 36.55 16.32
N LEU A 272 -23.12 36.75 15.74
CA LEU A 272 -22.11 35.70 15.59
C LEU A 272 -21.60 35.29 16.97
N ASP A 273 -21.76 34.03 17.31
CA ASP A 273 -21.18 33.48 18.53
C ASP A 273 -19.67 33.25 18.38
N GLY A 274 -18.94 33.29 19.49
CA GLY A 274 -17.50 33.01 19.48
C GLY A 274 -17.18 31.62 18.91
N ALA A 275 -18.01 30.62 19.21
CA ALA A 275 -17.89 29.27 18.66
C ALA A 275 -18.15 29.23 17.15
N GLU A 276 -19.10 30.01 16.66
CA GLU A 276 -19.44 30.13 15.23
C GLU A 276 -18.27 30.76 14.45
N VAL A 277 -17.69 31.85 14.97
CA VAL A 277 -16.50 32.47 14.38
C VAL A 277 -15.34 31.49 14.35
N LEU A 278 -15.10 30.76 15.45
CA LEU A 278 -14.01 29.79 15.52
C LEU A 278 -14.20 28.63 14.54
N LEU A 279 -15.43 28.12 14.40
CA LEU A 279 -15.78 27.08 13.41
C LEU A 279 -15.42 27.56 11.99
N TYR A 280 -15.82 28.78 11.62
CA TYR A 280 -15.52 29.34 10.31
C TYR A 280 -14.02 29.58 10.07
N ILE A 281 -13.27 30.01 11.09
CA ILE A 281 -11.80 30.10 11.01
C ILE A 281 -11.20 28.71 10.74
N PHE A 282 -11.69 27.68 11.42
CA PHE A 282 -11.24 26.31 11.19
C PHE A 282 -11.55 25.83 9.77
N THR A 283 -12.77 26.04 9.29
CA THR A 283 -13.15 25.70 7.92
C THR A 283 -12.30 26.45 6.90
N LEU A 284 -11.98 27.73 7.12
CA LEU A 284 -11.10 28.51 6.24
C LEU A 284 -9.68 27.95 6.21
N GLY A 285 -9.16 27.49 7.36
CA GLY A 285 -7.89 26.75 7.43
C GLY A 285 -7.93 25.49 6.58
N PHE A 286 -8.97 24.67 6.71
CA PHE A 286 -9.11 23.47 5.87
C PHE A 286 -9.28 23.76 4.37
N ILE A 287 -10.03 24.81 4.00
CA ILE A 287 -10.18 25.23 2.60
C ILE A 287 -8.84 25.68 2.01
N SER A 288 -8.08 26.50 2.74
CA SER A 288 -6.77 26.99 2.27
C SER A 288 -5.75 25.87 2.11
N GLU A 289 -5.77 24.86 2.99
CA GLU A 289 -4.95 23.66 2.84
C GLU A 289 -5.31 22.89 1.56
N GLU A 290 -6.60 22.66 1.32
CA GLU A 290 -7.07 21.92 0.14
C GLU A 290 -6.77 22.67 -1.17
N ILE A 291 -6.92 24.00 -1.18
CA ILE A 291 -6.53 24.84 -2.30
C ILE A 291 -5.01 24.75 -2.54
N THR A 292 -4.21 24.77 -1.49
CA THR A 292 -2.74 24.69 -1.61
C THR A 292 -2.32 23.32 -2.16
N LYS A 293 -2.92 22.23 -1.67
CA LYS A 293 -2.71 20.87 -2.21
C LYS A 293 -3.11 20.80 -3.68
N PHE A 294 -4.28 21.33 -4.03
CA PHE A 294 -4.77 21.37 -5.40
C PHE A 294 -3.85 22.19 -6.32
N TRP A 295 -3.30 23.31 -5.85
CA TRP A 295 -2.34 24.10 -6.63
C TRP A 295 -1.01 23.33 -6.79
N LYS A 296 -0.45 22.78 -5.71
CA LYS A 296 0.88 22.14 -5.74
C LYS A 296 0.92 20.88 -6.60
N ALA A 297 -0.10 20.01 -6.56
CA ALA A 297 -0.08 18.75 -7.34
C ALA A 297 -1.16 18.62 -8.43
N GLY A 298 -2.00 19.64 -8.60
CA GLY A 298 -3.00 19.71 -9.66
C GLY A 298 -4.14 18.69 -9.50
N TYR A 299 -4.80 18.37 -10.62
CA TYR A 299 -5.94 17.44 -10.69
C TYR A 299 -5.64 16.01 -10.19
N HIS A 300 -4.37 15.64 -10.02
CA HIS A 300 -3.95 14.29 -9.60
C HIS A 300 -4.26 13.98 -8.12
N ILE A 301 -4.58 14.98 -7.29
CA ILE A 301 -4.95 14.80 -5.87
C ILE A 301 -6.45 14.58 -5.64
N LEU A 302 -7.27 14.64 -6.70
CA LEU A 302 -8.72 14.44 -6.58
C LEU A 302 -9.07 12.97 -6.30
N GLY A 303 -9.02 12.60 -5.02
CA GLY A 303 -9.57 11.36 -4.50
C GLY A 303 -11.04 11.52 -4.05
N PHE A 304 -11.72 10.39 -3.85
CA PHE A 304 -13.12 10.37 -3.34
C PHE A 304 -13.29 11.17 -2.06
N TRP A 305 -12.42 10.93 -1.07
CA TRP A 305 -12.48 11.61 0.23
C TRP A 305 -12.15 13.09 0.14
N ASN A 306 -11.26 13.47 -0.78
CA ASN A 306 -10.99 14.87 -1.05
C ASN A 306 -12.23 15.56 -1.62
N ALA A 307 -12.85 15.00 -2.66
CA ALA A 307 -14.08 15.54 -3.23
C ALA A 307 -15.23 15.63 -2.20
N PHE A 308 -15.35 14.62 -1.33
CA PHE A 308 -16.33 14.59 -0.25
C PHE A 308 -16.09 15.71 0.77
N ASN A 309 -14.83 15.88 1.21
CA ASN A 309 -14.44 16.97 2.11
C ASN A 309 -14.59 18.35 1.47
N GLY A 310 -14.24 18.50 0.19
CA GLY A 310 -14.45 19.76 -0.56
C GLY A 310 -15.92 20.13 -0.66
N THR A 311 -16.81 19.15 -0.83
CA THR A 311 -18.27 19.37 -0.81
C THR A 311 -18.74 19.82 0.58
N LEU A 312 -18.25 19.18 1.65
CA LEU A 312 -18.50 19.59 3.03
C LEU A 312 -18.10 21.06 3.25
N TYR A 313 -16.88 21.44 2.90
CA TYR A 313 -16.40 22.80 3.08
C TYR A 313 -17.17 23.82 2.23
N THR A 314 -17.63 23.41 1.04
CA THR A 314 -18.48 24.24 0.19
C THR A 314 -19.81 24.54 0.88
N PHE A 315 -20.47 23.56 1.50
CA PHE A 315 -21.73 23.82 2.23
C PHE A 315 -21.53 24.76 3.41
N ILE A 316 -20.44 24.61 4.17
CA ILE A 316 -20.14 25.49 5.30
C ILE A 316 -19.77 26.91 4.81
N ALA A 317 -19.04 27.02 3.70
CA ALA A 317 -18.74 28.31 3.08
C ALA A 317 -20.00 29.02 2.57
N VAL A 318 -20.94 28.28 1.97
CA VAL A 318 -22.26 28.81 1.57
C VAL A 318 -23.03 29.28 2.80
N SER A 319 -23.05 28.50 3.88
CA SER A 319 -23.64 28.89 5.17
C SER A 319 -23.04 30.21 5.68
N LEU A 320 -21.72 30.38 5.64
CA LEU A 320 -21.03 31.62 6.02
C LEU A 320 -21.43 32.81 5.14
N VAL A 321 -21.46 32.63 3.81
CA VAL A 321 -21.85 33.71 2.88
C VAL A 321 -23.29 34.15 3.14
N LEU A 322 -24.21 33.20 3.30
CA LEU A 322 -25.61 33.49 3.64
C LEU A 322 -25.72 34.20 4.99
N ARG A 323 -24.86 33.85 5.95
CA ARG A 323 -24.80 34.50 7.26
C ARG A 323 -24.35 35.96 7.16
N ILE A 324 -23.29 36.23 6.40
CA ILE A 324 -22.81 37.59 6.14
C ILE A 324 -23.88 38.42 5.43
N VAL A 325 -24.58 37.84 4.45
CA VAL A 325 -25.72 38.49 3.77
C VAL A 325 -26.89 38.75 4.72
N GLY A 326 -27.17 37.84 5.67
CA GLY A 326 -28.16 38.07 6.71
C GLY A 326 -27.81 39.24 7.65
N LEU A 327 -26.52 39.42 7.95
CA LEU A 327 -26.01 40.48 8.82
C LEU A 327 -26.03 41.88 8.19
N THR A 328 -26.01 42.00 6.86
CA THR A 328 -26.10 43.30 6.18
C THR A 328 -27.50 43.92 6.23
N HIS A 329 -28.52 43.13 6.58
CA HIS A 329 -29.90 43.58 6.70
C HIS A 329 -30.23 44.05 8.13
N HIS A 330 -31.09 45.08 8.24
CA HIS A 330 -31.47 45.70 9.51
C HIS A 330 -32.10 44.69 10.49
N GLU A 331 -31.92 44.97 11.79
CA GLU A 331 -32.49 44.15 12.87
C GLU A 331 -34.02 44.13 12.78
N GLY A 332 -34.59 42.94 12.64
CA GLY A 332 -36.05 42.71 12.61
C GLY A 332 -36.68 42.54 11.21
N ASP A 333 -35.91 42.56 10.13
CA ASP A 333 -36.44 42.31 8.79
C ASP A 333 -36.67 40.79 8.55
N ALA A 334 -37.79 40.44 7.89
CA ALA A 334 -38.13 39.04 7.59
C ALA A 334 -37.10 38.37 6.67
N THR A 335 -36.42 39.18 5.86
CA THR A 335 -35.32 38.76 4.99
C THR A 335 -34.13 38.23 5.79
N ARG A 336 -33.78 38.89 6.91
CA ARG A 336 -32.70 38.46 7.81
C ARG A 336 -33.00 37.12 8.46
N GLU A 337 -34.24 36.92 8.92
CA GLU A 337 -34.66 35.63 9.49
C GLU A 337 -34.61 34.50 8.45
N PHE A 338 -35.02 34.78 7.21
CA PHE A 338 -34.94 33.82 6.10
C PHE A 338 -33.50 33.38 5.80
N TYR A 339 -32.57 34.32 5.61
CA TYR A 339 -31.17 34.00 5.34
C TYR A 339 -30.48 33.28 6.52
N ASN A 340 -30.82 33.65 7.75
CA ASN A 340 -30.32 32.96 8.94
C ASN A 340 -30.84 31.52 9.03
N LYS A 341 -32.13 31.29 8.81
CA LYS A 341 -32.70 29.93 8.74
C LYS A 341 -32.05 29.11 7.63
N LEU A 342 -31.86 29.69 6.45
CA LEU A 342 -31.26 28.99 5.32
C LEU A 342 -29.78 28.63 5.61
N SER A 343 -29.02 29.53 6.23
CA SER A 343 -27.64 29.27 6.65
C SER A 343 -27.55 28.11 7.64
N TYR A 344 -28.43 28.06 8.65
CA TYR A 344 -28.48 26.92 9.58
C TYR A 344 -28.98 25.63 8.92
N ASN A 345 -29.87 25.69 7.94
CA ASN A 345 -30.29 24.51 7.18
C ASN A 345 -29.12 23.90 6.39
N PHE A 346 -28.29 24.73 5.73
CA PHE A 346 -27.06 24.26 5.08
C PHE A 346 -26.06 23.67 6.08
N LEU A 347 -25.92 24.31 7.25
CA LEU A 347 -25.07 23.79 8.31
C LEU A 347 -25.57 22.42 8.80
N ALA A 348 -26.87 22.27 9.06
CA ALA A 348 -27.48 21.01 9.47
C ALA A 348 -27.37 19.91 8.40
N PHE A 349 -27.53 20.27 7.11
CA PHE A 349 -27.36 19.34 6.00
C PHE A 349 -25.92 18.79 5.93
N SER A 350 -24.94 19.56 6.38
CA SER A 350 -23.54 19.13 6.44
C SER A 350 -23.21 18.19 7.62
N ALA A 351 -24.14 17.97 8.56
CA ALA A 351 -23.88 17.17 9.77
C ALA A 351 -23.38 15.74 9.48
N PRO A 352 -24.05 14.95 8.61
CA PRO A 352 -23.59 13.60 8.34
C PRO A 352 -22.20 13.58 7.70
N MET A 353 -21.84 14.62 6.94
CA MET A 353 -20.54 14.74 6.28
C MET A 353 -19.42 15.08 7.27
N ILE A 354 -19.71 15.88 8.30
CA ILE A 354 -18.73 16.16 9.38
C ILE A 354 -18.47 14.90 10.21
N TRP A 355 -19.52 14.14 10.53
CA TRP A 355 -19.36 12.89 11.26
C TRP A 355 -18.67 11.81 10.44
N SER A 356 -18.98 11.68 9.15
CA SER A 356 -18.31 10.71 8.29
C SER A 356 -16.83 11.04 8.06
N ARG A 357 -16.43 12.32 8.18
CA ARG A 357 -15.02 12.70 8.20
C ARG A 357 -14.25 12.04 9.35
N LEU A 358 -14.88 11.74 10.49
CA LEU A 358 -14.20 11.03 11.57
C LEU A 358 -13.74 9.62 11.14
N LEU A 359 -14.52 8.96 10.26
CA LEU A 359 -14.18 7.64 9.74
C LEU A 359 -12.84 7.63 9.01
N LEU A 360 -12.48 8.74 8.36
CA LEU A 360 -11.19 8.88 7.67
C LEU A 360 -9.98 8.75 8.58
N TYR A 361 -10.13 9.12 9.85
CA TYR A 361 -9.05 9.10 10.82
C TYR A 361 -9.01 7.81 11.64
N LEU A 362 -10.11 7.04 11.62
CA LEU A 362 -10.20 5.71 12.22
C LEU A 362 -9.45 4.64 11.42
N ASP A 363 -8.98 4.96 10.22
CA ASP A 363 -8.11 4.10 9.39
C ASP A 363 -6.81 3.65 10.11
N SER A 364 -6.41 4.40 11.16
CA SER A 364 -5.28 4.07 12.03
C SER A 364 -5.49 2.76 12.81
N PHE A 365 -6.75 2.29 12.94
CA PHE A 365 -7.07 1.00 13.54
C PHE A 365 -7.23 -0.06 12.46
N ARG A 366 -6.56 -1.21 12.64
CA ARG A 366 -6.58 -2.34 11.69
C ARG A 366 -7.98 -2.72 11.18
N PHE A 367 -8.93 -2.85 12.10
CA PHE A 367 -10.30 -3.24 11.75
C PHE A 367 -11.01 -2.21 10.86
N PHE A 368 -10.96 -0.93 11.25
CA PHE A 368 -11.62 0.14 10.52
C PHE A 368 -10.91 0.46 9.20
N GLY A 369 -9.58 0.44 9.19
CA GLY A 369 -8.77 0.61 7.98
C GLY A 369 -9.12 -0.42 6.91
N ALA A 370 -9.12 -1.71 7.26
CA ALA A 370 -9.52 -2.77 6.34
C ALA A 370 -10.96 -2.58 5.82
N MET A 371 -11.91 -2.26 6.70
CA MET A 371 -13.31 -2.02 6.31
C MET A 371 -13.46 -0.85 5.33
N LEU A 372 -12.66 0.21 5.48
CA LEU A 372 -12.66 1.34 4.55
C LEU A 372 -12.11 0.98 3.16
N VAL A 373 -11.12 0.08 3.08
CA VAL A 373 -10.65 -0.48 1.79
C VAL A 373 -11.79 -1.21 1.11
N VAL A 374 -12.42 -2.14 1.85
CA VAL A 374 -13.51 -2.97 1.36
C VAL A 374 -14.63 -2.10 0.80
N LEU A 375 -15.10 -1.12 1.58
CA LEU A 375 -16.13 -0.17 1.15
C LEU A 375 -15.73 0.58 -0.13
N LYS A 376 -14.49 1.07 -0.23
CA LYS A 376 -13.99 1.79 -1.41
C LYS A 376 -13.97 0.92 -2.66
N VAL A 377 -13.52 -0.33 -2.55
CA VAL A 377 -13.45 -1.26 -3.69
C VAL A 377 -14.86 -1.66 -4.13
N MET A 378 -15.73 -2.02 -3.18
CA MET A 378 -17.14 -2.34 -3.46
C MET A 378 -17.86 -1.18 -4.15
N MET A 379 -17.65 0.06 -3.70
CA MET A 379 -18.20 1.25 -4.37
C MET A 379 -17.70 1.40 -5.80
N LYS A 380 -16.42 1.11 -6.07
CA LYS A 380 -15.86 1.19 -7.42
C LYS A 380 -16.46 0.14 -8.35
N GLU A 381 -16.67 -1.08 -7.86
CA GLU A 381 -17.27 -2.17 -8.63
C GLU A 381 -18.76 -1.93 -8.90
N SER A 382 -19.49 -1.37 -7.93
CA SER A 382 -20.90 -1.04 -8.11
C SER A 382 -21.15 0.16 -9.02
N ILE A 383 -20.15 0.96 -9.42
CA ILE A 383 -20.35 2.05 -10.40
C ILE A 383 -20.97 1.52 -11.71
N ILE A 384 -20.51 0.36 -12.19
CA ILE A 384 -21.06 -0.24 -13.42
C ILE A 384 -22.53 -0.62 -13.21
N PHE A 385 -22.84 -1.15 -12.03
CA PHE A 385 -24.21 -1.48 -11.65
C PHE A 385 -25.10 -0.24 -11.51
N PHE A 386 -24.63 0.83 -10.86
CA PHE A 386 -25.36 2.10 -10.75
C PHE A 386 -25.56 2.76 -12.11
N ALA A 387 -24.60 2.63 -13.03
CA ALA A 387 -24.76 3.08 -14.41
C ALA A 387 -25.84 2.27 -15.15
N LEU A 388 -25.87 0.95 -14.98
CA LEU A 388 -26.93 0.09 -15.52
C LEU A 388 -28.30 0.44 -14.93
N LEU A 389 -28.38 0.61 -13.61
CA LEU A 389 -29.59 1.03 -12.90
C LEU A 389 -30.07 2.40 -13.41
N ALA A 390 -29.16 3.37 -13.60
CA ALA A 390 -29.51 4.68 -14.14
C ALA A 390 -30.07 4.61 -15.56
N VAL A 391 -29.45 3.83 -16.46
CA VAL A 391 -29.98 3.63 -17.83
C VAL A 391 -31.36 2.98 -17.79
N LEU A 392 -31.57 2.01 -16.90
CA LEU A 392 -32.86 1.37 -16.72
C LEU A 392 -33.90 2.36 -16.19
N VAL A 393 -33.59 3.10 -15.12
CA VAL A 393 -34.46 4.13 -14.55
C VAL A 393 -34.81 5.18 -15.60
N ILE A 394 -33.86 5.64 -16.41
CA ILE A 394 -34.13 6.59 -17.50
C ILE A 394 -35.07 5.96 -18.55
N GLY A 395 -34.87 4.70 -18.91
CA GLY A 395 -35.75 3.99 -19.86
C GLY A 395 -37.19 3.85 -19.35
N PHE A 396 -37.36 3.50 -18.07
CA PHE A 396 -38.68 3.45 -17.44
C PHE A 396 -39.29 4.84 -17.25
N LEU A 397 -38.48 5.85 -16.87
CA LEU A 397 -38.92 7.24 -16.77
C LEU A 397 -39.41 7.75 -18.12
N GLN A 398 -38.70 7.46 -19.19
CA GLN A 398 -39.13 7.78 -20.55
C GLN A 398 -40.44 7.07 -20.92
N ALA A 399 -40.62 5.82 -20.50
CA ALA A 399 -41.87 5.10 -20.73
C ALA A 399 -43.05 5.69 -19.94
N PHE A 400 -42.85 6.09 -18.68
CA PHE A 400 -43.87 6.77 -17.88
C PHE A 400 -44.22 8.15 -18.43
N ILE A 401 -43.22 8.96 -18.80
CA ILE A 401 -43.44 10.25 -19.48
C ILE A 401 -44.15 10.05 -20.83
N GLY A 402 -43.86 8.96 -21.55
CA GLY A 402 -44.54 8.62 -22.80
C GLY A 402 -46.01 8.26 -22.62
N LEU A 403 -46.37 7.59 -21.51
CA LEU A 403 -47.75 7.32 -21.13
C LEU A 403 -48.46 8.61 -20.69
N ASP A 404 -47.78 9.46 -19.92
CA ASP A 404 -48.28 10.77 -19.48
C ASP A 404 -48.67 11.66 -20.66
N PHE A 405 -47.76 11.81 -21.64
CA PHE A 405 -48.01 12.58 -22.85
C PHE A 405 -49.16 12.04 -23.71
N ALA A 406 -49.53 10.76 -23.55
CA ALA A 406 -50.62 10.14 -24.30
C ALA A 406 -51.99 10.34 -23.62
N ASP A 407 -52.04 10.56 -22.31
CA ASP A 407 -53.28 10.72 -21.54
C ASP A 407 -53.66 12.19 -21.30
N ASP A 408 -52.82 13.00 -20.66
CA ASP A 408 -53.14 14.42 -20.38
C ASP A 408 -51.87 15.24 -20.07
N TRP A 409 -51.77 16.46 -20.61
CA TRP A 409 -50.59 17.34 -20.49
C TRP A 409 -50.48 18.03 -19.11
N VAL A 410 -50.39 17.28 -18.02
CA VAL A 410 -50.28 17.82 -16.66
C VAL A 410 -48.83 17.75 -16.15
N ALA A 411 -48.16 18.90 -16.11
CA ALA A 411 -46.74 18.98 -15.74
C ALA A 411 -46.40 18.55 -14.29
N ASP A 412 -47.39 18.47 -13.39
CA ASP A 412 -47.19 18.02 -11.99
C ASP A 412 -46.93 16.50 -11.89
N ASP A 413 -47.35 15.70 -12.87
CA ASP A 413 -47.26 14.23 -12.82
C ASP A 413 -45.82 13.73 -12.98
N ILE A 414 -44.95 14.48 -13.64
CA ILE A 414 -43.52 14.15 -13.76
C ILE A 414 -42.84 14.12 -12.39
N THR A 415 -43.21 15.03 -11.47
CA THR A 415 -42.63 15.06 -10.12
C THR A 415 -43.10 13.89 -9.27
N PHE A 416 -44.37 13.50 -9.41
CA PHE A 416 -44.94 12.32 -8.78
C PHE A 416 -44.28 11.03 -9.30
N ILE A 417 -44.13 10.88 -10.62
CA ILE A 417 -43.46 9.73 -11.25
C ILE A 417 -42.01 9.61 -10.76
N LEU A 418 -41.28 10.72 -10.74
CA LEU A 418 -39.90 10.73 -10.28
C LEU A 418 -39.79 10.33 -8.80
N GLN A 419 -40.69 10.83 -7.95
CA GLN A 419 -40.73 10.49 -6.53
C GLN A 419 -41.11 9.02 -6.30
N ALA A 420 -42.11 8.50 -7.00
CA ALA A 420 -42.50 7.10 -6.91
C ALA A 420 -41.39 6.15 -7.39
N MET A 421 -40.74 6.47 -8.50
CA MET A 421 -39.60 5.71 -9.00
C MET A 421 -38.41 5.75 -8.03
N ALA A 422 -38.12 6.91 -7.43
CA ALA A 422 -37.09 7.04 -6.41
C ALA A 422 -37.41 6.20 -5.16
N ASN A 423 -38.65 6.23 -4.69
CA ASN A 423 -39.14 5.44 -3.56
C ASN A 423 -39.03 3.93 -3.83
N ALA A 424 -39.38 3.48 -5.03
CA ALA A 424 -39.21 2.09 -5.44
C ALA A 424 -37.73 1.65 -5.48
N VAL A 425 -36.81 2.52 -5.91
CA VAL A 425 -35.36 2.27 -5.83
C VAL A 425 -34.89 2.19 -4.37
N MET A 426 -35.48 2.98 -3.47
CA MET A 426 -35.22 2.94 -2.01
C MET A 426 -35.90 1.78 -1.27
N GLN A 427 -36.45 0.79 -2.00
CA GLN A 427 -37.19 -0.37 -1.46
C GLN A 427 -38.49 -0.02 -0.73
N SER A 428 -39.08 1.14 -1.01
CA SER A 428 -40.37 1.56 -0.46
C SER A 428 -41.33 1.96 -1.58
N PRO A 429 -41.68 1.05 -2.52
CA PRO A 429 -42.57 1.39 -3.61
C PRO A 429 -43.94 1.79 -3.08
N ASP A 430 -44.42 2.93 -3.53
CA ASP A 430 -45.81 3.33 -3.31
C ASP A 430 -46.61 2.98 -4.57
N PHE A 431 -47.72 2.26 -4.40
CA PHE A 431 -48.64 1.91 -5.49
C PHE A 431 -49.85 2.85 -5.51
N ASP A 432 -50.06 3.63 -4.44
CA ASP A 432 -51.15 4.58 -4.35
C ASP A 432 -50.90 5.72 -5.34
N GLY A 433 -51.82 5.89 -6.30
CA GLY A 433 -51.75 6.90 -7.36
C GLY A 433 -51.53 6.36 -8.77
N PHE A 434 -50.97 5.15 -8.94
CA PHE A 434 -50.85 4.51 -10.26
C PHE A 434 -52.15 3.84 -10.74
N ASP A 435 -53.16 3.71 -9.88
CA ASP A 435 -54.50 3.26 -10.24
C ASP A 435 -55.26 4.28 -11.12
N GLN A 436 -54.90 5.56 -11.06
CA GLN A 436 -55.48 6.63 -11.88
C GLN A 436 -54.61 6.99 -13.09
N PHE A 437 -53.35 6.52 -13.10
CA PHE A 437 -52.36 6.86 -14.12
C PHE A 437 -52.34 5.82 -15.25
N SER A 438 -52.88 6.20 -16.42
CA SER A 438 -52.99 5.37 -17.63
C SER A 438 -53.32 3.88 -17.44
N PRO A 439 -54.49 3.52 -16.84
CA PRO A 439 -54.88 2.13 -16.68
C PRO A 439 -55.15 1.46 -18.05
N PRO A 440 -54.66 0.23 -18.31
CA PRO A 440 -53.95 -0.68 -17.40
C PRO A 440 -52.42 -0.64 -17.52
N PHE A 441 -51.85 0.13 -18.46
CA PHE A 441 -50.44 0.02 -18.82
C PHE A 441 -49.51 0.66 -17.78
N GLY A 442 -49.92 1.76 -17.14
CA GLY A 442 -49.12 2.45 -16.11
C GLY A 442 -48.82 1.56 -14.91
N ILE A 443 -49.85 0.93 -14.32
CA ILE A 443 -49.68 0.05 -13.17
C ILE A 443 -48.89 -1.23 -13.51
N ILE A 444 -49.10 -1.83 -14.70
CA ILE A 444 -48.34 -3.00 -15.16
C ILE A 444 -46.86 -2.66 -15.34
N LEU A 445 -46.57 -1.49 -15.95
CA LEU A 445 -45.21 -1.01 -16.15
C LEU A 445 -44.51 -0.77 -14.80
N TYR A 446 -45.22 -0.22 -13.82
CA TYR A 446 -44.69 -0.01 -12.47
C TYR A 446 -44.45 -1.31 -11.70
N TYR A 447 -45.32 -2.31 -11.82
CA TYR A 447 -45.04 -3.67 -11.31
C TYR A 447 -43.81 -4.30 -11.96
N CYS A 448 -43.63 -4.13 -13.26
CA CYS A 448 -42.45 -4.63 -13.96
C CYS A 448 -41.18 -3.91 -13.49
N PHE A 449 -41.22 -2.58 -13.37
CA PHE A 449 -40.13 -1.76 -12.86
C PHE A 449 -39.72 -2.17 -11.44
N THR A 450 -40.68 -2.25 -10.53
CA THR A 450 -40.46 -2.64 -9.13
C THR A 450 -39.91 -4.05 -9.01
N PHE A 451 -40.41 -5.01 -9.81
CA PHE A 451 -39.85 -6.36 -9.88
C PHE A 451 -38.39 -6.36 -10.34
N ILE A 452 -38.07 -5.67 -11.44
CA ILE A 452 -36.70 -5.65 -11.96
C ILE A 452 -35.75 -4.97 -10.98
N VAL A 453 -36.13 -3.82 -10.41
CA VAL A 453 -35.25 -3.07 -9.50
C VAL A 453 -35.07 -3.80 -8.16
N MET A 454 -36.17 -4.15 -7.48
CA MET A 454 -36.07 -4.69 -6.12
C MET A 454 -35.72 -6.17 -6.08
N VAL A 455 -36.26 -6.98 -7.00
CA VAL A 455 -36.06 -8.44 -6.96
C VAL A 455 -34.84 -8.87 -7.75
N VAL A 456 -34.63 -8.32 -8.94
CA VAL A 456 -33.51 -8.76 -9.79
C VAL A 456 -32.25 -7.98 -9.47
N LEU A 457 -32.26 -6.67 -9.69
CA LEU A 457 -31.07 -5.84 -9.62
C LEU A 457 -30.51 -5.78 -8.20
N LEU A 458 -31.35 -5.57 -7.18
CA LEU A 458 -30.86 -5.42 -5.81
C LEU A 458 -30.28 -6.73 -5.25
N ASN A 459 -30.86 -7.89 -5.55
CA ASN A 459 -30.29 -9.17 -5.15
C ASN A 459 -28.96 -9.46 -5.85
N ILE A 460 -28.81 -9.06 -7.12
CA ILE A 460 -27.53 -9.13 -7.82
C ILE A 460 -26.51 -8.18 -7.17
N LEU A 461 -26.91 -6.97 -6.76
CA LEU A 461 -26.03 -6.03 -6.07
C LEU A 461 -25.53 -6.62 -4.74
N ILE A 462 -26.42 -7.22 -3.94
CA ILE A 462 -26.05 -7.89 -2.69
C ILE A 462 -25.08 -9.05 -2.96
N ALA A 463 -25.33 -9.86 -4.00
CA ALA A 463 -24.43 -10.96 -4.35
C ALA A 463 -23.04 -10.49 -4.78
N LEU A 464 -22.97 -9.44 -5.61
CA LEU A 464 -21.70 -8.82 -6.01
C LEU A 464 -20.96 -8.23 -4.81
N TYR A 465 -21.69 -7.59 -3.89
CA TYR A 465 -21.12 -7.06 -2.65
C TYR A 465 -20.58 -8.15 -1.73
N ASN A 466 -21.26 -9.29 -1.59
CA ASN A 466 -20.75 -10.39 -0.77
C ASN A 466 -19.47 -11.00 -1.37
N SER A 467 -19.43 -11.25 -2.69
CA SER A 467 -18.24 -11.77 -3.36
C SER A 467 -17.05 -10.81 -3.23
N ALA A 468 -17.27 -9.52 -3.50
CA ALA A 468 -16.21 -8.51 -3.38
C ALA A 468 -15.74 -8.32 -1.93
N TYR A 469 -16.64 -8.47 -0.95
CA TYR A 469 -16.29 -8.41 0.46
C TYR A 469 -15.37 -9.58 0.85
N GLU A 470 -15.70 -10.81 0.46
CA GLU A 470 -14.89 -12.01 0.77
C GLU A 470 -13.49 -11.92 0.17
N ASP A 471 -13.38 -11.57 -1.10
CA ASP A 471 -12.09 -11.47 -1.82
C ASP A 471 -11.11 -10.48 -1.15
N ILE A 472 -11.62 -9.41 -0.54
CA ILE A 472 -10.78 -8.40 0.13
C ILE A 472 -10.56 -8.77 1.60
N TYR A 473 -11.56 -9.35 2.26
CA TYR A 473 -11.49 -9.70 3.68
C TYR A 473 -10.42 -10.76 3.94
N ASP A 474 -10.27 -11.74 3.05
CA ASP A 474 -9.23 -12.78 3.15
C ASP A 474 -7.82 -12.18 3.13
N ASN A 475 -7.63 -11.05 2.44
CA ASN A 475 -6.39 -10.29 2.37
C ASN A 475 -6.37 -9.03 3.26
N ALA A 476 -7.26 -8.92 4.26
CA ALA A 476 -7.45 -7.68 5.02
C ALA A 476 -6.20 -7.17 5.75
N ASN A 477 -5.35 -8.08 6.26
CA ASN A 477 -4.11 -7.67 6.93
C ASN A 477 -3.12 -7.04 5.95
N ASP A 478 -2.95 -7.69 4.82
CA ASP A 478 -2.10 -7.28 3.71
C ASP A 478 -2.56 -5.93 3.12
N GLU A 479 -3.88 -5.75 2.95
CA GLU A 479 -4.49 -4.48 2.55
C GLU A 479 -4.34 -3.37 3.61
N TYR A 480 -4.45 -3.71 4.90
CA TYR A 480 -4.18 -2.75 5.97
C TYR A 480 -2.71 -2.28 5.96
N LEU A 481 -1.76 -3.19 5.78
CA LEU A 481 -0.34 -2.84 5.68
C LEU A 481 -0.05 -1.96 4.46
N ALA A 482 -0.74 -2.20 3.34
CA ALA A 482 -0.70 -1.34 2.16
C ALA A 482 -1.26 0.06 2.43
N LEU A 483 -2.40 0.16 3.11
CA LEU A 483 -2.96 1.45 3.53
C LEU A 483 -2.03 2.20 4.48
N PHE A 484 -1.47 1.51 5.48
CA PHE A 484 -0.57 2.12 6.46
C PHE A 484 0.70 2.64 5.78
N ALA A 485 1.27 1.88 4.86
CA ALA A 485 2.39 2.34 4.03
C ALA A 485 2.00 3.53 3.16
N GLN A 486 0.83 3.50 2.51
CA GLN A 486 0.33 4.63 1.71
C GLN A 486 0.18 5.90 2.56
N LYS A 487 -0.44 5.79 3.73
CA LYS A 487 -0.63 6.90 4.67
C LYS A 487 0.70 7.47 5.16
N THR A 488 1.63 6.62 5.55
CA THR A 488 2.98 7.03 5.98
C THR A 488 3.70 7.79 4.87
N MET A 489 3.66 7.28 3.63
CA MET A 489 4.32 7.93 2.50
C MET A 489 3.65 9.25 2.09
N GLN A 490 2.35 9.44 2.33
CA GLN A 490 1.70 10.74 2.11
C GLN A 490 2.26 11.83 3.03
N PHE A 491 2.55 11.49 4.29
CA PHE A 491 3.16 12.43 5.24
C PHE A 491 4.65 12.66 4.96
N VAL A 492 5.40 11.62 4.58
CA VAL A 492 6.85 11.73 4.31
C VAL A 492 7.15 12.47 3.01
N ARG A 493 6.30 12.34 1.98
CA ARG A 493 6.56 12.90 0.63
C ARG A 493 6.41 14.42 0.55
N ALA A 494 5.64 15.03 1.45
CA ALA A 494 5.42 16.47 1.50
C ALA A 494 6.07 17.09 2.74
N PRO A 495 7.41 17.11 2.84
CA PRO A 495 8.07 17.90 3.86
C PRO A 495 7.96 19.37 3.45
N ASP A 496 6.84 20.01 3.82
CA ASP A 496 6.82 21.47 3.85
C ASP A 496 7.86 21.92 4.88
N GLU A 497 8.70 22.91 4.53
CA GLU A 497 9.80 23.43 5.37
C GLU A 497 9.28 23.90 6.75
N ASN A 498 7.98 24.24 6.84
CA ASN A 498 7.22 24.35 8.09
C ASN A 498 5.86 23.65 7.93
N VAL A 499 5.58 22.60 8.71
CA VAL A 499 4.30 21.87 8.63
C VAL A 499 3.30 22.49 9.59
N TYR A 500 2.55 23.50 9.14
CA TYR A 500 1.41 24.01 9.90
C TYR A 500 0.15 23.20 9.60
N ILE A 501 -0.27 22.39 10.56
CA ILE A 501 -1.51 21.62 10.48
C ILE A 501 -2.70 22.60 10.57
N PRO A 502 -3.70 22.53 9.67
CA PRO A 502 -4.88 23.39 9.76
C PRO A 502 -5.57 23.22 11.11
N PRO A 503 -6.04 24.31 11.73
CA PRO A 503 -6.25 25.64 11.16
C PRO A 503 -5.05 26.60 11.28
N PHE A 504 -3.94 26.15 11.86
CA PHE A 504 -2.77 26.99 12.11
C PHE A 504 -2.02 27.37 10.82
N ASN A 505 -2.32 26.73 9.70
CA ASN A 505 -1.86 27.12 8.36
C ASN A 505 -2.25 28.55 7.97
N LEU A 506 -3.32 29.11 8.54
CA LEU A 506 -3.65 30.53 8.36
C LEU A 506 -2.57 31.44 8.96
N LEU A 507 -1.96 31.04 10.09
CA LEU A 507 -0.86 31.77 10.70
C LEU A 507 0.41 31.66 9.85
N GLU A 508 0.66 30.49 9.25
CA GLU A 508 1.76 30.31 8.30
C GLU A 508 1.67 31.31 7.15
N MET A 509 0.50 31.46 6.52
CA MET A 509 0.32 32.42 5.43
C MET A 509 0.65 33.86 5.85
N VAL A 510 0.31 34.23 7.09
CA VAL A 510 0.68 35.53 7.66
C VAL A 510 2.18 35.63 7.92
N VAL A 511 2.79 34.56 8.46
CA VAL A 511 4.23 34.50 8.77
C VAL A 511 5.08 34.51 7.50
N ILE A 512 4.72 33.75 6.45
CA ILE A 512 5.36 33.79 5.13
C ILE A 512 5.27 35.18 4.51
N SER A 513 4.18 35.92 4.73
CA SER A 513 4.08 37.30 4.25
C SER A 513 5.13 38.22 4.90
N LEU A 514 5.59 37.91 6.11
CA LEU A 514 6.68 38.60 6.81
C LEU A 514 8.07 38.17 6.33
N PHE A 515 8.20 37.04 5.62
CA PHE A 515 9.48 36.57 5.05
C PHE A 515 10.09 37.60 4.10
N TRP A 516 9.25 38.32 3.34
CA TRP A 516 9.71 39.37 2.43
C TRP A 516 10.50 40.48 3.15
N TRP A 517 10.35 40.62 4.47
CA TRP A 517 10.91 41.70 5.27
C TRP A 517 12.00 41.21 6.24
N MET A 518 12.34 39.91 6.26
CA MET A 518 13.24 39.31 7.26
C MET A 518 14.24 38.32 6.66
N GLU A 519 15.41 38.21 7.28
CA GLU A 519 16.48 37.27 6.91
C GLU A 519 16.13 35.82 7.30
N LYS A 520 16.49 34.83 6.46
CA LYS A 520 16.06 33.42 6.58
C LYS A 520 16.30 32.81 7.98
N SER A 521 17.46 33.05 8.58
CA SER A 521 17.78 32.49 9.92
C SER A 521 16.92 33.08 11.06
N LYS A 522 16.49 34.34 10.95
CA LYS A 522 15.57 34.94 11.94
C LYS A 522 14.15 34.46 11.73
N PHE A 523 13.77 34.18 10.48
CA PHE A 523 12.49 33.59 10.12
C PHE A 523 12.35 32.17 10.69
N GLU A 524 13.34 31.31 10.50
CA GLU A 524 13.36 29.95 11.06
C GLU A 524 13.18 29.99 12.58
N ARG A 525 14.00 30.77 13.30
CA ARG A 525 13.89 30.91 14.76
C ARG A 525 12.52 31.41 15.22
N MET A 526 11.92 32.36 14.50
CA MET A 526 10.59 32.87 14.84
C MET A 526 9.52 31.80 14.60
N SER A 527 9.63 31.07 13.49
CA SER A 527 8.76 29.94 13.16
C SER A 527 8.84 28.86 14.23
N ASP A 528 10.04 28.47 14.65
CA ASP A 528 10.28 27.47 15.69
C ASP A 528 9.66 27.87 17.03
N ILE A 529 9.78 29.13 17.41
CA ILE A 529 9.15 29.65 18.64
C ILE A 529 7.61 29.59 18.51
N ILE A 530 7.05 29.99 17.38
CA ILE A 530 5.61 29.96 17.14
C ILE A 530 5.09 28.51 17.16
N MET A 531 5.77 27.60 16.47
CA MET A 531 5.45 26.18 16.44
C MET A 531 5.56 25.55 17.83
N GLY A 532 6.63 25.86 18.56
CA GLY A 532 6.82 25.40 19.94
C GLY A 532 5.70 25.85 20.87
N ILE A 533 5.18 27.08 20.72
CA ILE A 533 4.07 27.59 21.53
C ILE A 533 2.74 26.89 21.15
N ILE A 534 2.42 26.81 19.86
CA ILE A 534 1.16 26.24 19.37
C ILE A 534 1.07 24.76 19.69
N TYR A 535 2.16 24.02 19.46
CA TYR A 535 2.19 22.57 19.57
C TYR A 535 2.74 22.07 20.91
N SER A 536 3.05 22.96 21.86
CA SER A 536 3.52 22.61 23.21
C SER A 536 2.74 21.46 23.86
N PRO A 537 1.38 21.42 23.85
CA PRO A 537 0.65 20.32 24.47
C PRO A 537 0.93 18.95 23.84
N VAL A 538 1.07 18.91 22.52
CA VAL A 538 1.38 17.67 21.78
C VAL A 538 2.85 17.29 21.95
N LEU A 539 3.75 18.27 21.90
CA LEU A 539 5.19 18.09 22.08
C LEU A 539 5.52 17.55 23.48
N VAL A 540 4.80 17.97 24.52
CA VAL A 540 4.99 17.41 25.87
C VAL A 540 4.66 15.92 25.93
N VAL A 541 3.57 15.50 25.28
CA VAL A 541 3.20 14.08 25.20
C VAL A 541 4.18 13.30 24.32
N ALA A 542 4.62 13.91 23.21
CA ALA A 542 5.64 13.34 22.34
C ALA A 542 6.96 13.11 23.08
N ALA A 543 7.49 14.14 23.76
CA ALA A 543 8.71 14.06 24.55
C ALA A 543 8.62 13.03 25.68
N TRP A 544 7.46 12.90 26.31
CA TRP A 544 7.23 11.84 27.31
C TRP A 544 7.33 10.44 26.69
N TYR A 545 6.69 10.23 25.54
CA TYR A 545 6.74 8.96 24.81
C TYR A 545 8.16 8.65 24.31
N GLU A 546 8.82 9.60 23.66
CA GLU A 546 10.19 9.41 23.13
C GLU A 546 11.21 9.19 24.25
N THR A 547 11.09 9.86 25.39
CA THR A 547 11.98 9.61 26.54
C THR A 547 11.90 8.16 27.01
N ARG A 548 10.69 7.57 27.00
CA ARG A 548 10.50 6.16 27.34
C ARG A 548 11.08 5.25 26.25
N SER A 549 10.76 5.52 24.99
CA SER A 549 11.32 4.76 23.86
C SER A 549 12.85 4.83 23.78
N ALA A 550 13.46 5.98 24.09
CA ALA A 550 14.91 6.15 24.12
C ALA A 550 15.57 5.30 25.23
N ALA A 551 14.90 5.16 26.38
CA ALA A 551 15.36 4.26 27.44
C ALA A 551 15.31 2.79 26.98
N ASP A 552 14.24 2.40 26.30
CA ASP A 552 14.06 1.05 25.76
C ASP A 552 15.12 0.75 24.68
N ILE A 553 15.32 1.67 23.72
CA ILE A 553 16.36 1.58 22.66
C ILE A 553 17.75 1.41 23.27
N ARG A 554 18.09 2.21 24.30
CA ARG A 554 19.37 2.09 24.98
C ARG A 554 19.55 0.74 25.65
N SER A 555 18.46 0.17 26.19
CA SER A 555 18.49 -1.16 26.78
C SER A 555 18.71 -2.25 25.72
N ASN A 556 18.06 -2.14 24.56
CA ASN A 556 18.21 -3.08 23.45
C ASN A 556 19.63 -3.04 22.86
N ARG A 557 20.17 -1.85 22.64
CA ARG A 557 21.56 -1.65 22.20
C ARG A 557 22.58 -2.24 23.17
N ALA A 558 22.32 -2.17 24.47
CA ALA A 558 23.19 -2.78 25.48
C ALA A 558 23.18 -4.32 25.40
N ARG A 559 22.09 -4.93 24.92
CA ARG A 559 21.96 -6.36 24.66
C ARG A 559 22.44 -6.78 23.27
N GLY A 560 22.68 -5.82 22.37
CA GLY A 560 23.03 -6.09 20.97
C GLY A 560 21.82 -6.50 20.11
N GLU A 561 20.61 -6.26 20.62
CA GLU A 561 19.34 -6.44 19.92
C GLU A 561 19.02 -5.24 19.02
N GLU A 562 18.05 -5.39 18.13
CA GLU A 562 17.62 -4.29 17.30
C GLU A 562 16.89 -3.20 18.12
N ASP A 563 16.92 -1.97 17.63
CA ASP A 563 16.39 -0.82 18.36
C ASP A 563 14.85 -0.84 18.55
N ASP A 564 14.12 -1.68 17.80
CA ASP A 564 12.66 -1.83 17.90
C ASP A 564 12.23 -3.18 18.52
N ASP A 565 13.19 -3.97 19.00
CA ASP A 565 12.87 -5.27 19.60
C ASP A 565 12.15 -5.06 20.95
N THR A 566 11.04 -5.77 21.14
CA THR A 566 10.27 -5.77 22.38
C THR A 566 10.36 -7.13 23.03
N VAL A 567 10.92 -7.20 24.23
CA VAL A 567 10.97 -8.44 25.01
C VAL A 567 9.58 -8.73 25.56
N GLU A 568 8.98 -9.83 25.10
CA GLU A 568 7.70 -10.28 25.61
C GLU A 568 7.82 -10.79 27.06
N GLU A 569 6.73 -10.76 27.83
CA GLU A 569 6.75 -11.01 29.29
C GLU A 569 7.43 -12.35 29.67
N TRP A 570 7.33 -13.36 28.81
CA TRP A 570 7.88 -14.70 29.03
C TRP A 570 9.33 -14.87 28.54
N GLU A 571 9.80 -14.03 27.60
CA GLU A 571 11.17 -14.06 27.09
C GLU A 571 12.18 -13.52 28.12
N GLN A 572 11.70 -12.80 29.14
CA GLN A 572 12.52 -12.38 30.28
C GLN A 572 13.13 -13.56 31.06
N MET A 573 12.53 -14.75 30.96
CA MET A 573 13.06 -15.97 31.57
C MET A 573 14.06 -16.71 30.66
N LEU A 574 14.30 -16.25 29.44
CA LEU A 574 15.18 -16.92 28.48
C LEU A 574 16.63 -17.01 29.02
N ASP A 575 17.10 -15.97 29.71
CA ASP A 575 18.41 -15.96 30.39
C ASP A 575 18.54 -16.98 31.53
N HIS A 576 17.41 -17.48 32.04
CA HIS A 576 17.36 -18.49 33.10
C HIS A 576 17.23 -19.93 32.57
N VAL A 577 17.04 -20.12 31.25
CA VAL A 577 16.85 -21.43 30.63
C VAL A 577 18.02 -21.76 29.71
N ASP A 578 18.88 -22.69 30.14
CA ASP A 578 19.98 -23.19 29.32
C ASP A 578 19.52 -24.39 28.46
N PHE A 579 19.08 -24.08 27.23
CA PHE A 579 18.63 -25.09 26.26
C PHE A 579 19.69 -26.11 25.85
N GLU A 580 20.99 -25.81 26.03
CA GLU A 580 22.08 -26.74 25.72
C GLU A 580 22.34 -27.70 26.88
N ALA A 581 22.36 -27.18 28.12
CA ALA A 581 22.53 -28.00 29.33
C ALA A 581 21.36 -28.97 29.54
N ASP A 582 20.13 -28.54 29.27
CA ASP A 582 18.92 -29.36 29.38
C ASP A 582 18.78 -30.39 28.24
N GLY A 583 19.66 -30.34 27.23
CA GLY A 583 19.61 -31.22 26.06
C GLY A 583 18.41 -30.95 25.13
N TRP A 584 17.60 -29.94 25.43
CA TRP A 584 16.40 -29.57 24.68
C TRP A 584 16.73 -29.14 23.24
N ASN A 585 17.82 -28.40 23.04
CA ASN A 585 18.24 -27.97 21.71
C ASN A 585 18.47 -29.16 20.75
N LYS A 586 19.04 -30.27 21.24
CA LYS A 586 19.22 -31.50 20.43
C LYS A 586 17.90 -32.15 20.05
N LEU A 587 16.93 -32.16 20.96
CA LEU A 587 15.58 -32.66 20.69
C LEU A 587 14.89 -31.79 19.63
N CYS A 588 14.96 -30.46 19.75
CA CYS A 588 14.44 -29.53 18.76
C CYS A 588 15.09 -29.74 17.38
N MET A 589 16.42 -29.87 17.31
CA MET A 589 17.12 -30.13 16.06
C MET A 589 16.73 -31.47 15.41
N SER A 590 16.41 -32.49 16.22
CA SER A 590 15.90 -33.77 15.70
C SER A 590 14.44 -33.71 15.25
N ALA A 591 13.64 -32.83 15.84
CA ALA A 591 12.22 -32.64 15.53
C ALA A 591 11.98 -31.58 14.44
N LYS A 592 13.00 -30.78 14.10
CA LYS A 592 12.93 -29.73 13.09
C LYS A 592 12.55 -30.34 11.74
N THR A 593 11.46 -29.84 11.16
CA THR A 593 11.00 -30.23 9.83
C THR A 593 11.97 -29.72 8.78
N ASP A 594 12.50 -30.61 7.95
CA ASP A 594 13.36 -30.24 6.83
C ASP A 594 12.48 -29.80 5.66
N LEU A 595 12.32 -28.49 5.49
CA LEU A 595 11.45 -27.88 4.48
C LEU A 595 12.12 -27.82 3.09
N GLU A 596 13.44 -27.94 3.01
CA GLU A 596 14.18 -27.81 1.74
C GLU A 596 14.06 -29.05 0.85
N HIS A 597 13.87 -30.23 1.47
CA HIS A 597 13.79 -31.50 0.77
C HIS A 597 12.40 -32.09 1.00
N ASP A 598 11.57 -32.10 -0.05
CA ASP A 598 10.31 -32.84 -0.03
C ASP A 598 10.62 -34.28 0.40
N PRO A 599 9.98 -34.82 1.46
CA PRO A 599 10.26 -36.16 1.95
C PRO A 599 10.14 -37.18 0.82
N THR A 600 9.21 -36.98 -0.12
CA THR A 600 9.07 -37.85 -1.29
C THR A 600 10.30 -37.82 -2.21
N ILE A 601 10.90 -36.66 -2.46
CA ILE A 601 12.11 -36.53 -3.29
C ILE A 601 13.32 -37.14 -2.56
N SER A 602 13.42 -36.96 -1.25
CA SER A 602 14.51 -37.54 -0.45
C SER A 602 14.45 -39.08 -0.44
N GLU A 603 13.25 -39.64 -0.28
CA GLU A 603 13.04 -41.09 -0.33
C GLU A 603 13.26 -41.64 -1.75
N VAL A 604 12.85 -40.91 -2.80
CA VAL A 604 13.15 -41.28 -4.19
C VAL A 604 14.65 -41.24 -4.48
N GLN A 605 15.40 -40.29 -3.92
CA GLN A 605 16.86 -40.24 -4.06
C GLN A 605 17.54 -41.40 -3.32
N LYS A 606 17.07 -41.76 -2.12
CA LYS A 606 17.53 -42.97 -1.40
C LYS A 606 17.24 -44.23 -2.22
N LEU A 607 16.01 -44.40 -2.69
CA LEU A 607 15.62 -45.52 -3.56
C LEU A 607 16.47 -45.58 -4.83
N ARG A 608 16.77 -44.44 -5.47
CA ARG A 608 17.67 -44.40 -6.63
C ARG A 608 19.06 -44.92 -6.28
N SER A 609 19.60 -44.53 -5.12
CA SER A 609 20.91 -45.01 -4.66
C SER A 609 20.91 -46.52 -4.38
N GLU A 610 19.84 -47.04 -3.74
CA GLU A 610 19.67 -48.47 -3.48
C GLU A 610 19.50 -49.27 -4.77
N VAL A 611 18.75 -48.75 -5.75
CA VAL A 611 18.60 -49.37 -7.08
C VAL A 611 19.94 -49.36 -7.83
N GLU A 612 20.75 -48.33 -7.67
CA GLU A 612 22.08 -48.26 -8.29
C GLU A 612 23.06 -49.25 -7.64
N GLU A 613 22.96 -49.47 -6.33
CA GLU A 613 23.68 -50.54 -5.63
C GLU A 613 23.19 -51.94 -6.04
N LEU A 614 21.88 -52.15 -6.14
CA LEU A 614 21.29 -53.38 -6.66
C LEU A 614 21.75 -53.66 -8.09
N LYS A 615 21.79 -52.64 -8.96
CA LYS A 615 22.30 -52.76 -10.33
C LYS A 615 23.78 -53.16 -10.34
N LYS A 616 24.61 -52.59 -9.45
CA LYS A 616 26.02 -53.02 -9.30
C LYS A 616 26.12 -54.47 -8.86
N MET A 617 25.34 -54.88 -7.86
CA MET A 617 25.30 -56.28 -7.41
C MET A 617 24.84 -57.24 -8.51
N LEU A 618 23.85 -56.86 -9.32
CA LEU A 618 23.37 -57.64 -10.45
C LEU A 618 24.41 -57.77 -11.57
N VAL A 619 25.19 -56.72 -11.83
CA VAL A 619 26.34 -56.76 -12.76
C VAL A 619 27.47 -57.65 -12.23
N ASP A 620 27.70 -57.65 -10.92
CA ASP A 620 28.72 -58.52 -10.33
C ASP A 620 28.26 -59.99 -10.29
N ILE A 621 26.97 -60.25 -10.08
CA ILE A 621 26.36 -61.57 -10.19
C ILE A 621 26.36 -62.05 -11.64
N SER A 622 26.00 -61.21 -12.62
CA SER A 622 26.03 -61.60 -14.03
C SER A 622 27.45 -61.94 -14.48
N LYS A 623 28.45 -61.17 -14.01
CA LYS A 623 29.87 -61.51 -14.19
C LYS A 623 30.25 -62.84 -13.54
N ALA A 624 29.78 -63.11 -12.31
CA ALA A 624 30.04 -64.38 -11.62
C ALA A 624 29.35 -65.58 -12.29
N VAL A 625 28.14 -65.41 -12.84
CA VAL A 625 27.38 -66.43 -13.58
C VAL A 625 27.98 -66.68 -14.96
N SER A 626 28.46 -65.63 -15.65
CA SER A 626 29.22 -65.75 -16.90
C SER A 626 30.62 -66.38 -16.71
N GLY A 627 31.05 -66.59 -15.47
CA GLY A 627 32.30 -67.27 -15.12
C GLY A 627 32.22 -68.80 -15.14
N LYS A 628 31.08 -69.40 -15.51
CA LYS A 628 30.92 -70.87 -15.50
C LYS A 628 30.42 -71.56 -16.75
N ASP A 629 30.08 -70.88 -17.85
CA ASP A 629 29.83 -71.56 -19.13
C ASP A 629 30.30 -70.72 -20.31
N GLN A 630 31.03 -71.36 -21.23
CA GLN A 630 31.51 -70.76 -22.47
C GLN A 630 30.35 -70.47 -23.44
N ALA A 631 30.39 -69.25 -23.98
CA ALA A 631 30.00 -68.83 -25.33
C ALA A 631 28.59 -69.17 -25.85
N VAL A 632 27.69 -68.17 -25.85
CA VAL A 632 26.77 -67.86 -26.97
C VAL A 632 26.45 -66.36 -26.98
N ASN A 633 26.68 -65.70 -28.13
CA ASN A 633 26.28 -64.33 -28.47
C ASN A 633 24.74 -64.15 -28.50
N LEU A 634 24.25 -62.93 -28.23
CA LEU A 634 22.97 -62.28 -28.66
C LEU A 634 22.53 -61.32 -27.52
N ILE A 635 22.29 -60.02 -27.65
CA ILE A 635 21.96 -59.10 -28.76
C ILE A 635 22.40 -57.68 -28.34
N ASP A 636 22.97 -56.95 -29.29
CA ASP A 636 23.16 -55.49 -29.28
C ASP A 636 21.83 -54.75 -29.40
N VAL A 637 21.66 -53.66 -28.64
CA VAL A 637 20.85 -52.50 -29.07
C VAL A 637 21.65 -51.23 -28.74
N GLU A 638 22.19 -50.61 -29.79
CA GLU A 638 22.73 -49.24 -29.89
C GLU A 638 21.66 -48.22 -29.43
N GLY A 639 21.89 -47.03 -28.84
CA GLY A 639 23.01 -46.15 -28.49
C GLY A 639 22.39 -44.92 -27.75
N PRO A 640 23.01 -43.71 -27.66
CA PRO A 640 24.31 -43.29 -28.18
C PRO A 640 25.29 -42.76 -27.11
N SER A 641 26.52 -42.60 -27.58
CA SER A 641 27.75 -42.12 -26.96
C SER A 641 27.78 -40.62 -26.65
N GLU A 642 28.55 -40.23 -25.61
CA GLU A 642 29.61 -39.19 -25.63
C GLU A 642 30.25 -39.15 -24.22
N ALA A 643 31.48 -39.62 -24.00
CA ALA A 643 32.81 -39.04 -24.31
C ALA A 643 33.49 -38.47 -23.04
N ALA A 644 34.82 -38.67 -22.96
CA ALA A 644 35.79 -38.25 -21.92
C ALA A 644 35.83 -39.13 -20.64
N GLY A 645 36.97 -39.55 -20.08
CA GLY A 645 38.38 -39.27 -20.31
C GLY A 645 39.17 -39.72 -19.06
N LYS A 646 40.17 -40.59 -19.26
CA LYS A 646 41.07 -41.26 -18.28
C LYS A 646 41.57 -40.40 -17.09
N LYS A 647 41.72 -41.00 -15.88
CA LYS A 647 43.02 -41.41 -15.28
C LYS A 647 42.94 -41.98 -13.83
N LYS A 648 43.39 -43.23 -13.71
CA LYS A 648 44.22 -43.90 -12.67
C LYS A 648 44.12 -43.47 -11.19
N LYS A 649 43.75 -44.44 -10.32
CA LYS A 649 44.38 -44.63 -9.00
C LYS A 649 44.78 -46.10 -8.81
N GLY A 650 46.06 -46.31 -8.51
CA GLY A 650 46.66 -47.59 -8.19
C GLY A 650 46.57 -47.93 -6.69
N LYS A 651 46.46 -49.23 -6.44
CA LYS A 651 46.49 -49.98 -5.16
C LYS A 651 47.59 -49.55 -4.15
N LYS A 652 47.27 -49.66 -2.85
CA LYS A 652 47.84 -50.65 -1.87
C LYS A 652 47.24 -50.36 -0.48
N ASN A 653 46.38 -51.19 0.11
CA ASN A 653 46.55 -52.48 0.81
C ASN A 653 47.02 -52.37 2.29
N LYS A 654 46.08 -52.69 3.20
CA LYS A 654 46.14 -53.47 4.47
C LYS A 654 47.38 -53.36 5.40
N LYS A 655 47.15 -53.05 6.69
CA LYS A 655 46.87 -53.97 7.84
C LYS A 655 47.50 -53.50 9.17
N ASN A 656 46.65 -53.43 10.21
CA ASN A 656 46.81 -53.73 11.65
C ASN A 656 48.19 -53.64 12.34
N LYS A 657 48.22 -52.98 13.51
CA LYS A 657 48.17 -53.63 14.84
C LYS A 657 48.10 -52.62 16.02
N LYS A 658 47.38 -53.05 17.06
CA LYS A 658 47.26 -52.49 18.43
C LYS A 658 48.62 -52.38 19.14
N ALA A 659 48.79 -51.40 20.04
CA ALA A 659 48.69 -51.55 21.51
C ALA A 659 49.42 -50.44 22.31
N ALA A 660 48.73 -49.96 23.35
CA ALA A 660 49.20 -49.58 24.71
C ALA A 660 50.31 -48.53 24.95
N GLY A 661 50.05 -47.67 25.95
CA GLY A 661 51.07 -47.21 26.90
C GLY A 661 51.22 -45.70 27.09
N GLU A 662 50.57 -45.17 28.15
CA GLU A 662 51.05 -44.20 29.15
C GLU A 662 51.96 -43.01 28.74
N GLY A 663 51.62 -41.80 29.25
CA GLY A 663 52.66 -40.80 29.53
C GLY A 663 52.26 -39.32 29.59
N LYS A 664 51.75 -38.91 30.75
CA LYS A 664 52.00 -37.64 31.46
C LYS A 664 51.48 -36.28 30.96
N SER A 665 50.94 -35.60 31.96
CA SER A 665 50.53 -34.22 32.14
C SER A 665 51.68 -33.24 32.39
N ALA A 666 51.47 -31.99 31.98
CA ALA A 666 51.84 -30.73 32.63
C ALA A 666 51.07 -29.63 31.85
N GLY A 667 50.27 -28.71 32.40
CA GLY A 667 50.16 -28.21 33.77
C GLY A 667 50.61 -26.75 33.78
N THR A 668 49.66 -25.81 33.69
CA THR A 668 49.76 -24.49 34.36
C THR A 668 48.38 -23.83 34.42
N SER A 669 47.81 -23.87 35.62
CA SER A 669 46.79 -22.97 36.15
C SER A 669 47.48 -21.81 36.87
N SER A 670 46.88 -20.62 36.86
CA SER A 670 47.09 -19.63 37.91
C SER A 670 45.76 -18.98 38.25
N SER A 671 45.18 -19.43 39.35
CA SER A 671 44.24 -18.68 40.18
C SER A 671 45.04 -17.99 41.28
N SER A 672 44.68 -16.75 41.60
CA SER A 672 44.97 -16.14 42.90
C SER A 672 43.77 -15.29 43.27
N ASP A 673 43.04 -15.75 44.28
CA ASP A 673 42.18 -14.95 45.15
C ASP A 673 43.06 -13.99 45.97
N GLU A 674 42.60 -12.76 46.21
CA GLU A 674 42.61 -12.06 47.50
C GLU A 674 41.97 -10.66 47.37
N GLU A 675 41.10 -10.35 48.35
CA GLU A 675 40.34 -9.12 48.68
C GLU A 675 39.06 -8.75 47.91
#